data_AF-A0A7K8XTT0-F1
#
_entry.id   AF-A0A7K8XTT0-F1
#
_cell.length_a   1.000
_cell.length_b   1.000
_cell.length_c   1.000
_cell.angle_alpha   90.00
_cell.angle_beta   90.00
_cell.angle_gamma   90.00
#
_symmetry.space_group_name_H-M   'P 1'
#
loop_
_entity.id
_entity.type
_entity.pdbx_description
1 polymer ?
#
loop_
_entity_poly.entity_id
_entity_poly.type
_entity_poly.pdbx_seq_one_letter_code
_entity_poly.pdbx_strand_id
1 'polypeptide(L)'
;SGEDSEEPDYLDDEQYWSTDQEVSDRAPRSSAESAEQRVVECEVSSFAVHKLSRYGFDSQRCRTVLRSCNGNIGASLEYLLLQCFTERYGEKMQVSAAAAEASREECLEQRQEEAFALRSIYGGKFVERIQNRVWTFQLELDYLANRLHPPNQKAAPAKGTPKQAAKEICKFYLQGGCRFGSKCRFAHEFPPKHPLNPSRSSVDDAHLRANSDGPVHELEVRFPEENKYPLQAPLVAFYSTEENLPLACHLHIAEFLFGKALAAAEAGEPVVYTLVTCLEDGFEIRELLRNTHHKYSVPPVALLATPAVQLQAEGMATSQPASEDLTVPSLSQASTVSRPVEEAEEEEPVQVVVGSESYVNLQRKLSKRYDLQARSVCEENAKICAQFRLRKSSRHFQSMLHERQKLPAWQERDRILELLESHQVLVVSGMTGCGKTTQIPQFILDASLQGSPSRVANIICTQPRRISAISVAERVAKERTERVGLTVGYQIRLESVKSSATRLLYCTTGVLLRRLEADLTLQGITHIIVDEVHERTEESDFLLLVLKDIMSQRPDLRIILMSATLNAELFSQYFHFCPVISIPGRTFPVDQYFLEDVIAMTRYVLEGSSPYRRKAKQEKQNGRHERTAFEEVEEDLRRAGILEGTDKVVRDSDPDQKLTLKQLLTRYKGVSKTVLKTMSAMDLDKVNLELIEALLEWIVTGRHSYPPGNLIVL
;
A
#
# COMPACT_ATOMS: atom_id res chain seq x y z
N SER A 1 68.12 45.02 12.34
CA SER A 1 66.82 45.57 11.88
C SER A 1 65.87 44.40 11.70
N GLY A 2 65.37 43.80 12.77
CA GLY A 2 65.22 44.33 14.12
C GLY A 2 63.73 44.59 14.38
N GLU A 3 63.12 43.99 15.41
CA GLU A 3 63.28 44.35 16.84
C GLU A 3 62.60 45.71 17.10
N ASP A 4 61.58 45.85 17.96
CA ASP A 4 61.02 44.99 19.02
C ASP A 4 59.46 45.10 19.05
N SER A 5 58.65 44.12 19.47
CA SER A 5 58.42 43.47 20.78
C SER A 5 57.64 44.33 21.79
N GLU A 6 56.53 43.79 22.34
CA GLU A 6 55.99 44.00 23.72
C GLU A 6 54.61 43.33 23.92
N GLU A 7 54.57 42.23 24.69
CA GLU A 7 53.47 41.93 25.63
C GLU A 7 53.85 42.54 27.00
N PRO A 8 52.92 42.73 27.97
CA PRO A 8 52.84 41.70 29.02
C PRO A 8 51.50 41.52 29.80
N ASP A 9 51.33 40.30 30.33
CA ASP A 9 50.93 39.92 31.71
C ASP A 9 49.52 40.11 32.34
N TYR A 10 48.95 38.94 32.68
CA TYR A 10 48.31 38.48 33.93
C TYR A 10 47.13 39.22 34.62
N LEU A 11 46.04 38.45 34.81
CA LEU A 11 45.37 38.04 36.07
C LEU A 11 44.00 37.41 35.66
N ASP A 12 43.79 36.09 35.62
CA ASP A 12 43.89 35.02 36.65
C ASP A 12 42.76 35.03 37.69
N ASP A 13 41.99 33.93 37.74
CA ASP A 13 41.14 33.45 38.85
C ASP A 13 40.40 32.15 38.44
N GLU A 14 41.13 31.01 38.36
CA GLU A 14 40.52 29.67 38.42
C GLU A 14 40.56 29.11 39.85
N GLN A 15 39.42 28.59 40.36
CA GLN A 15 39.39 27.49 41.34
C GLN A 15 37.98 26.85 41.38
N TYR A 16 37.81 25.52 41.22
CA TYR A 16 37.99 24.45 42.23
C TYR A 16 36.98 24.60 43.41
N TRP A 17 36.21 23.60 43.87
CA TRP A 17 36.52 22.16 44.04
C TRP A 17 35.35 21.18 43.77
N SER A 18 35.70 19.89 43.65
CA SER A 18 34.84 18.72 43.92
C SER A 18 35.38 17.96 45.14
N THR A 19 34.72 16.86 45.57
CA THR A 19 35.01 16.03 46.79
C THR A 19 34.58 16.69 48.12
N ASP A 20 34.14 15.97 49.18
CA ASP A 20 33.80 14.55 49.28
C ASP A 20 32.75 14.21 50.38
N GLN A 21 32.54 12.91 50.63
CA GLN A 21 31.69 12.25 51.64
C GLN A 21 31.79 12.75 53.10
N GLU A 22 30.64 12.80 53.79
CA GLU A 22 30.28 12.02 55.01
C GLU A 22 28.78 12.33 55.34
N VAL A 23 27.99 11.55 56.09
CA VAL A 23 28.10 11.01 57.47
C VAL A 23 27.24 9.73 57.62
N SER A 24 27.58 8.83 58.55
CA SER A 24 26.79 7.62 58.87
C SER A 24 25.82 7.77 60.06
N ASP A 25 24.80 6.91 60.07
CA ASP A 25 23.96 6.47 61.21
C ASP A 25 23.35 7.50 62.18
N ARG A 26 22.01 7.59 62.18
CA ARG A 26 21.19 7.21 63.35
C ARG A 26 19.68 7.16 63.07
N ALA A 27 19.05 6.11 63.59
CA ALA A 27 17.65 6.07 64.00
C ALA A 27 17.61 5.91 65.54
N PRO A 28 16.46 6.02 66.27
CA PRO A 28 15.08 6.10 65.76
C PRO A 28 14.13 7.08 66.53
N ARG A 29 12.83 6.98 66.20
CA ARG A 29 11.61 7.31 67.00
C ARG A 29 10.97 8.72 66.95
N SER A 30 9.83 8.73 66.25
CA SER A 30 8.50 9.22 66.67
C SER A 30 8.28 10.67 67.13
N SER A 31 7.53 11.40 66.29
CA SER A 31 6.14 11.74 66.57
C SER A 31 5.40 11.97 65.24
N ALA A 32 4.06 12.01 65.25
CA ALA A 32 3.25 12.20 64.06
C ALA A 32 2.56 13.57 64.08
N GLU A 33 2.45 14.22 62.91
CA GLU A 33 1.18 14.79 62.43
C GLU A 33 1.27 15.14 60.93
N SER A 34 0.14 15.51 60.33
CA SER A 34 -0.08 15.50 58.87
C SER A 34 0.61 16.63 58.12
N ALA A 35 1.31 16.29 57.03
CA ALA A 35 1.79 17.25 56.04
C ALA A 35 0.94 17.16 54.75
N GLU A 36 0.37 18.29 54.33
CA GLU A 36 -0.39 18.39 53.08
C GLU A 36 0.54 18.16 51.87
N GLN A 37 0.23 17.17 51.03
CA GLN A 37 0.96 16.98 49.77
C GLN A 37 0.57 18.08 48.77
N ARG A 38 1.41 19.11 48.69
CA ARG A 38 1.40 20.08 47.58
C ARG A 38 1.66 19.34 46.26
N VAL A 39 0.59 19.06 45.52
CA VAL A 39 0.68 18.58 44.14
C VAL A 39 1.39 19.64 43.30
N VAL A 40 2.52 19.28 42.71
CA VAL A 40 3.17 20.12 41.70
C VAL A 40 2.30 20.07 40.44
N GLU A 41 1.70 21.19 40.05
CA GLU A 41 0.93 21.26 38.81
C GLU A 41 1.84 21.02 37.60
N CYS A 42 1.66 19.88 36.94
CA CYS A 42 2.38 19.57 35.71
C CYS A 42 1.80 20.42 34.56
N GLU A 43 2.59 21.35 34.02
CA GLU A 43 2.18 22.21 32.91
C GLU A 43 1.91 21.39 31.65
N VAL A 44 0.66 21.48 31.14
CA VAL A 44 0.25 20.73 29.95
C VAL A 44 0.75 21.43 28.70
N SER A 45 1.63 20.75 27.94
CA SER A 45 2.14 21.22 26.66
C SER A 45 1.02 21.70 25.72
N SER A 46 1.09 22.97 25.31
CA SER A 46 0.13 23.59 24.39
C SER A 46 0.06 22.87 23.04
N PHE A 47 1.20 22.34 22.58
CA PHE A 47 1.28 21.51 21.37
C PHE A 47 0.49 20.20 21.51
N ALA A 48 0.56 19.53 22.66
CA ALA A 48 -0.20 18.30 22.93
C ALA A 48 -1.72 18.55 22.89
N VAL A 49 -2.18 19.65 23.48
CA VAL A 49 -3.59 20.06 23.45
C VAL A 49 -4.05 20.33 22.01
N HIS A 50 -3.28 21.13 21.26
CA HIS A 50 -3.59 21.44 19.86
C HIS A 50 -3.59 20.19 18.97
N LYS A 51 -2.71 19.21 19.21
CA LYS A 51 -2.72 17.93 18.49
C LYS A 51 -3.96 17.08 18.79
N LEU A 52 -4.44 17.04 20.03
CA LEU A 52 -5.66 16.30 20.37
C LEU A 52 -6.93 16.97 19.80
N SER A 53 -7.04 18.30 19.88
CA SER A 53 -8.21 19.01 19.35
C SER A 53 -8.40 18.89 17.84
N ARG A 54 -7.34 18.57 17.08
CA ARG A 54 -7.42 18.28 15.65
C ARG A 54 -8.24 17.03 15.29
N TYR A 55 -8.39 16.06 16.20
CA TYR A 55 -9.30 14.92 16.03
C TYR A 55 -10.76 15.28 16.40
N GLY A 56 -11.05 16.54 16.75
CA GLY A 56 -12.40 17.07 16.97
C GLY A 56 -12.74 17.42 18.42
N PHE A 57 -11.87 17.10 19.38
CA PHE A 57 -12.12 17.28 20.82
C PHE A 57 -11.91 18.72 21.33
N ASP A 58 -12.75 19.16 22.27
CA ASP A 58 -12.58 20.44 22.96
C ASP A 58 -11.22 20.55 23.69
N SER A 59 -10.60 21.72 23.59
CA SER A 59 -9.29 22.03 24.17
C SER A 59 -9.25 22.01 25.71
N GLN A 60 -10.36 22.28 26.40
CA GLN A 60 -10.40 22.15 27.87
C GLN A 60 -10.44 20.68 28.27
N ARG A 61 -11.28 19.86 27.61
CA ARG A 61 -11.32 18.41 27.81
C ARG A 61 -9.97 17.76 27.51
N CYS A 62 -9.30 18.16 26.42
CA CYS A 62 -7.96 17.70 26.08
C CYS A 62 -6.93 18.01 27.17
N ARG A 63 -6.96 19.23 27.75
CA ARG A 63 -6.07 19.60 28.87
C ARG A 63 -6.30 18.74 30.11
N THR A 64 -7.55 18.47 30.46
CA THR A 64 -7.88 17.64 31.63
C THR A 64 -7.37 16.21 31.46
N VAL A 65 -7.60 15.59 30.30
CA VAL A 65 -7.13 14.21 30.04
C VAL A 65 -5.59 14.13 29.97
N LEU A 66 -4.93 15.11 29.36
CA LEU A 66 -3.46 15.17 29.32
C LEU A 66 -2.83 15.24 30.72
N ARG A 67 -3.49 15.84 31.71
CA ARG A 67 -3.03 15.81 33.11
C ARG A 67 -3.11 14.41 33.71
N SER A 68 -4.24 13.71 33.54
CA SER A 68 -4.43 12.35 34.05
C SER A 68 -3.58 11.29 33.33
N CYS A 69 -3.10 11.58 32.12
CA CYS A 69 -2.26 10.68 31.32
C CYS A 69 -0.78 11.09 31.29
N ASN A 70 -0.32 11.89 32.27
CA ASN A 70 1.07 12.34 32.42
C ASN A 70 1.68 12.95 31.13
N GLY A 71 0.87 13.69 30.36
CA GLY A 71 1.26 14.31 29.08
C GLY A 71 1.31 13.36 27.87
N ASN A 72 1.03 12.06 28.03
CA ASN A 72 1.05 11.10 26.93
C ASN A 72 -0.14 11.33 25.98
N ILE A 73 0.15 11.90 24.81
CA ILE A 73 -0.84 12.22 23.76
C ILE A 73 -1.57 10.96 23.28
N GLY A 74 -0.88 9.82 23.15
CA GLY A 74 -1.46 8.58 22.65
C GLY A 74 -2.50 8.00 23.61
N ALA A 75 -2.12 7.83 24.88
CA ALA A 75 -3.03 7.39 25.93
C ALA A 75 -4.20 8.37 26.13
N SER A 76 -3.95 9.68 26.00
CA SER A 76 -4.99 10.70 26.08
C SER A 76 -6.01 10.59 24.93
N LEU A 77 -5.54 10.32 23.70
CA LEU A 77 -6.43 10.12 22.54
C LEU A 77 -7.26 8.85 22.70
N GLU A 78 -6.65 7.74 23.12
CA GLU A 78 -7.36 6.47 23.37
C GLU A 78 -8.43 6.63 24.45
N TYR A 79 -8.12 7.32 25.55
CA TYR A 79 -9.08 7.62 26.61
C TYR A 79 -10.23 8.53 26.13
N LEU A 80 -9.94 9.55 25.32
CA LEU A 80 -10.97 10.44 24.74
C LEU A 80 -11.90 9.69 23.76
N LEU A 81 -11.34 8.82 22.92
CA LEU A 81 -12.11 7.97 21.99
C LEU A 81 -12.97 6.96 22.76
N LEU A 82 -12.40 6.30 23.78
CA LEU A 82 -13.14 5.37 24.63
C LEU A 82 -14.29 6.07 25.37
N GLN A 83 -14.10 7.29 25.91
CA GLN A 83 -15.20 8.06 26.49
C GLN A 83 -16.31 8.34 25.46
N CYS A 84 -15.94 8.82 24.27
CA CYS A 84 -16.86 9.14 23.18
C CYS A 84 -17.69 7.92 22.76
N PHE A 85 -17.02 6.79 22.47
CA PHE A 85 -17.66 5.58 21.97
C PHE A 85 -18.48 4.88 23.05
N THR A 86 -18.03 4.87 24.32
CA THR A 86 -18.79 4.25 25.42
C THR A 86 -20.13 4.94 25.63
N GLU A 87 -20.22 6.27 25.48
CA GLU A 87 -21.49 7.00 25.58
C GLU A 87 -22.47 6.67 24.44
N ARG A 88 -21.96 6.34 23.24
CA ARG A 88 -22.79 6.07 22.05
C ARG A 88 -23.11 4.59 21.81
N TYR A 89 -22.23 3.67 22.22
CA TYR A 89 -22.32 2.24 21.94
C TYR A 89 -22.47 1.36 23.19
N GLY A 90 -22.04 1.85 24.36
CA GLY A 90 -22.28 1.21 25.66
C GLY A 90 -21.93 -0.29 25.70
N GLU A 91 -22.91 -1.11 26.04
CA GLU A 91 -22.78 -2.57 26.19
C GLU A 91 -22.31 -3.28 24.91
N LYS A 92 -22.49 -2.68 23.73
CA LYS A 92 -21.97 -3.24 22.46
C LYS A 92 -20.45 -3.23 22.34
N MET A 93 -19.75 -2.54 23.24
CA MET A 93 -18.28 -2.56 23.31
C MET A 93 -17.74 -3.69 24.18
N GLN A 94 -18.59 -4.53 24.78
CA GLN A 94 -18.15 -5.68 25.57
C GLN A 94 -17.46 -6.72 24.70
N VAL A 95 -16.41 -7.33 25.24
CA VAL A 95 -15.61 -8.36 24.55
C VAL A 95 -16.47 -9.62 24.40
N SER A 96 -16.63 -10.11 23.16
CA SER A 96 -17.40 -11.33 22.89
C SER A 96 -16.77 -12.56 23.53
N ALA A 97 -17.54 -13.62 23.79
CA ALA A 97 -17.00 -14.86 24.36
C ALA A 97 -15.91 -15.48 23.47
N ALA A 98 -16.11 -15.46 22.14
CA ALA A 98 -15.10 -15.87 21.17
C ALA A 98 -13.81 -15.04 21.26
N ALA A 99 -13.92 -13.71 21.43
CA ALA A 99 -12.75 -12.87 21.67
C ALA A 99 -12.10 -13.18 23.04
N ALA A 100 -12.87 -13.44 24.10
CA ALA A 100 -12.33 -13.79 25.41
C ALA A 100 -11.47 -15.06 25.36
N GLU A 101 -11.92 -16.09 24.65
CA GLU A 101 -11.25 -17.39 24.54
C GLU A 101 -10.10 -17.44 23.49
N ALA A 102 -10.19 -16.67 22.40
CA ALA A 102 -9.20 -16.71 21.31
C ALA A 102 -7.76 -16.41 21.75
N SER A 103 -6.77 -17.07 21.14
CA SER A 103 -5.37 -16.85 21.50
C SER A 103 -4.88 -15.46 21.07
N ARG A 104 -3.90 -14.94 21.80
CA ARG A 104 -3.25 -13.65 21.48
C ARG A 104 -2.43 -13.73 20.19
N GLU A 105 -1.82 -14.89 19.94
CA GLU A 105 -0.86 -15.08 18.85
C GLU A 105 -1.57 -15.16 17.49
N GLU A 106 -2.66 -15.92 17.39
CA GLU A 106 -3.51 -15.97 16.18
C GLU A 106 -4.11 -14.59 15.84
N CYS A 107 -4.57 -13.84 16.85
CA CYS A 107 -5.05 -12.46 16.66
C CYS A 107 -3.96 -11.51 16.14
N LEU A 108 -2.72 -11.67 16.62
CA LEU A 108 -1.57 -10.88 16.15
C LEU A 108 -1.13 -11.29 14.74
N GLU A 109 -1.17 -12.57 14.41
CA GLU A 109 -0.88 -13.07 13.06
C GLU A 109 -1.90 -12.53 12.04
N GLN A 110 -3.20 -12.65 12.32
CA GLN A 110 -4.26 -12.10 11.45
C GLN A 110 -4.14 -10.58 11.28
N ARG A 111 -3.76 -9.86 12.34
CA ARG A 111 -3.47 -8.41 12.27
C ARG A 111 -2.26 -8.11 11.38
N GLN A 112 -1.20 -8.90 11.44
CA GLN A 112 -0.02 -8.74 10.59
C GLN A 112 -0.31 -9.13 9.12
N GLU A 113 -1.15 -10.13 8.88
CA GLU A 113 -1.65 -10.44 7.53
C GLU A 113 -2.43 -9.27 6.92
N GLU A 114 -3.31 -8.62 7.70
CA GLU A 114 -4.02 -7.43 7.22
C GLU A 114 -3.07 -6.25 7.00
N ALA A 115 -2.14 -5.96 7.93
CA ALA A 115 -1.12 -4.92 7.75
C ALA A 115 -0.32 -5.11 6.46
N PHE A 116 0.10 -6.35 6.17
CA PHE A 116 0.82 -6.69 4.95
C PHE A 116 -0.04 -6.51 3.69
N ALA A 117 -1.33 -6.85 3.76
CA ALA A 117 -2.28 -6.61 2.69
C ALA A 117 -2.50 -5.10 2.44
N LEU A 118 -2.74 -4.32 3.49
CA LEU A 118 -2.97 -2.87 3.46
C LEU A 118 -1.75 -2.11 2.92
N ARG A 119 -0.54 -2.48 3.38
CA ARG A 119 0.73 -1.95 2.87
C ARG A 119 0.95 -2.25 1.38
N SER A 120 0.43 -3.39 0.90
CA SER A 120 0.47 -3.75 -0.53
C SER A 120 -0.56 -2.99 -1.38
N ILE A 121 -1.67 -2.51 -0.79
CA ILE A 121 -2.75 -1.79 -1.47
C ILE A 121 -2.44 -0.30 -1.54
N TYR A 122 -2.18 0.32 -0.39
CA TYR A 122 -2.01 1.77 -0.26
C TYR A 122 -0.56 2.24 -0.42
N GLY A 123 0.42 1.32 -0.41
CA GLY A 123 1.83 1.63 -0.58
C GLY A 123 2.32 2.67 0.43
N GLY A 124 2.90 3.77 -0.04
CA GLY A 124 3.37 4.87 0.80
C GLY A 124 2.27 5.66 1.52
N LYS A 125 0.98 5.50 1.15
CA LYS A 125 -0.14 6.12 1.85
C LYS A 125 -0.48 5.40 3.17
N PHE A 126 -0.05 4.16 3.36
CA PHE A 126 -0.19 3.41 4.62
C PHE A 126 1.12 3.42 5.41
N VAL A 127 1.05 3.88 6.66
CA VAL A 127 2.18 3.88 7.60
C VAL A 127 1.75 3.29 8.94
N GLU A 128 2.36 2.17 9.30
CA GLU A 128 2.38 1.66 10.68
C GLU A 128 3.34 2.53 11.52
N ARG A 129 2.78 3.48 12.29
CA ARG A 129 3.54 4.41 13.14
C ARG A 129 4.09 3.74 14.40
N ILE A 130 3.36 2.76 14.93
CA ILE A 130 3.78 1.94 16.07
C ILE A 130 3.40 0.50 15.75
N GLN A 131 4.39 -0.39 15.72
CA GLN A 131 4.23 -1.79 15.29
C GLN A 131 3.15 -2.52 16.10
N ASN A 132 2.24 -3.21 15.40
CA ASN A 132 1.06 -3.91 15.93
C ASN A 132 0.03 -3.03 16.69
N ARG A 133 0.19 -1.70 16.72
CA ARG A 133 -0.59 -0.79 17.58
C ARG A 133 -1.18 0.46 16.93
N VAL A 134 -0.47 1.16 16.05
CA VAL A 134 -0.99 2.41 15.45
C VAL A 134 -0.71 2.41 13.95
N TRP A 135 -1.77 2.34 13.17
CA TRP A 135 -1.78 2.41 11.71
C TRP A 135 -2.37 3.72 11.24
N THR A 136 -1.84 4.26 10.14
CA THR A 136 -2.31 5.52 9.57
C THR A 136 -2.39 5.47 8.06
N PHE A 137 -3.44 6.09 7.50
CA PHE A 137 -3.72 6.15 6.07
C PHE A 137 -3.87 7.61 5.65
N GLN A 138 -3.07 8.05 4.67
CA GLN A 138 -3.22 9.36 4.03
C GLN A 138 -4.23 9.27 2.88
N LEU A 139 -5.29 10.07 2.93
CA LEU A 139 -6.44 9.96 2.03
C LEU A 139 -6.68 11.25 1.24
N GLU A 140 -7.10 11.10 -0.01
CA GLU A 140 -7.46 12.19 -0.93
C GLU A 140 -8.99 12.25 -1.04
N LEU A 141 -9.62 13.13 -0.27
CA LEU A 141 -11.08 13.15 -0.08
C LEU A 141 -11.73 14.40 -0.72
N ASP A 142 -11.55 14.55 -2.04
CA ASP A 142 -12.00 15.70 -2.86
C ASP A 142 -13.43 16.19 -2.58
N TYR A 143 -14.34 15.29 -2.17
CA TYR A 143 -15.73 15.65 -1.87
C TYR A 143 -15.91 16.48 -0.59
N LEU A 144 -14.91 16.53 0.29
CA LEU A 144 -14.89 17.39 1.47
C LEU A 144 -14.65 18.86 1.06
N ALA A 145 -13.61 19.12 0.25
CA ALA A 145 -13.29 20.45 -0.27
C ALA A 145 -14.45 21.04 -1.10
N ASN A 146 -15.15 20.21 -1.88
CA ASN A 146 -16.15 20.66 -2.84
C ASN A 146 -17.51 21.14 -2.25
N ARG A 147 -17.72 21.13 -0.92
CA ARG A 147 -19.08 21.28 -0.34
C ARG A 147 -19.44 22.60 0.35
N LEU A 148 -18.54 23.58 0.46
CA LEU A 148 -18.87 24.92 1.02
C LEU A 148 -19.14 26.03 -0.02
N HIS A 149 -19.15 25.71 -1.31
CA HIS A 149 -19.69 26.60 -2.33
C HIS A 149 -21.19 26.31 -2.58
N PRO A 150 -22.13 27.13 -2.07
CA PRO A 150 -23.56 26.92 -2.33
C PRO A 150 -23.87 27.15 -3.82
N PRO A 151 -24.68 26.28 -4.46
CA PRO A 151 -25.06 26.44 -5.85
C PRO A 151 -26.00 27.65 -6.01
N ASN A 152 -25.45 28.75 -6.54
CA ASN A 152 -26.16 30.02 -6.60
C ASN A 152 -27.40 29.93 -7.50
N GLN A 153 -28.56 30.31 -6.96
CA GLN A 153 -29.86 30.09 -7.61
C GLN A 153 -30.06 30.99 -8.86
N LYS A 154 -30.89 30.53 -9.80
CA LYS A 154 -31.16 31.27 -11.04
C LYS A 154 -32.16 32.41 -10.85
N ALA A 155 -31.68 33.62 -11.14
CA ALA A 155 -32.38 34.73 -11.78
C ALA A 155 -33.48 35.50 -11.02
N ALA A 156 -33.20 36.79 -10.80
CA ALA A 156 -34.14 37.89 -11.03
C ALA A 156 -33.38 39.05 -11.73
N PRO A 157 -33.98 39.80 -12.67
CA PRO A 157 -33.26 40.80 -13.47
C PRO A 157 -33.23 42.20 -12.82
N ALA A 158 -32.04 42.80 -12.72
CA ALA A 158 -31.85 44.19 -12.31
C ALA A 158 -31.01 44.97 -13.36
N LYS A 159 -31.20 46.31 -13.42
CA LYS A 159 -30.75 47.13 -14.55
C LYS A 159 -29.32 47.68 -14.41
N GLY A 160 -28.53 47.47 -15.46
CA GLY A 160 -27.69 48.50 -16.09
C GLY A 160 -26.47 49.08 -15.36
N THR A 161 -25.27 48.72 -15.82
CA THR A 161 -24.15 49.65 -16.08
C THR A 161 -23.05 48.92 -16.88
N PRO A 162 -22.27 49.58 -17.76
CA PRO A 162 -21.32 48.91 -18.63
C PRO A 162 -19.98 48.65 -17.94
N LYS A 163 -19.74 47.40 -17.51
CA LYS A 163 -18.37 46.93 -17.21
C LYS A 163 -17.72 46.44 -18.51
N GLN A 164 -16.47 46.87 -18.74
CA GLN A 164 -15.68 46.42 -19.88
C GLN A 164 -15.42 44.91 -19.78
N ALA A 165 -15.70 44.17 -20.85
CA ALA A 165 -15.47 42.73 -20.88
C ALA A 165 -13.96 42.44 -20.90
N ALA A 166 -13.46 41.78 -19.85
CA ALA A 166 -12.10 41.28 -19.83
C ALA A 166 -11.92 40.27 -20.98
N LYS A 167 -10.94 40.53 -21.86
CA LYS A 167 -10.60 39.61 -22.95
C LYS A 167 -9.86 38.41 -22.38
N GLU A 168 -10.34 37.21 -22.67
CA GLU A 168 -9.62 35.97 -22.33
C GLU A 168 -8.21 35.97 -22.97
N ILE A 169 -7.25 35.35 -22.28
CA ILE A 169 -5.85 35.30 -22.71
C ILE A 169 -5.68 34.30 -23.86
N CYS A 170 -4.91 34.67 -24.89
CA CYS A 170 -4.70 33.85 -26.07
C CYS A 170 -3.83 32.63 -25.75
N LYS A 171 -4.40 31.42 -25.80
CA LYS A 171 -3.65 30.16 -25.60
C LYS A 171 -2.45 30.01 -26.54
N PHE A 172 -2.55 30.47 -27.78
CA PHE A 172 -1.43 30.45 -28.75
C PHE A 172 -0.32 31.47 -28.44
N TYR A 173 -0.62 32.52 -27.65
CA TYR A 173 0.41 33.44 -27.14
C TYR A 173 1.15 32.83 -25.95
N LEU A 174 0.43 32.17 -25.02
CA LEU A 174 1.04 31.42 -23.91
C LEU A 174 1.98 30.31 -24.40
N GLN A 175 1.68 29.71 -25.55
CA GLN A 175 2.50 28.70 -26.23
C GLN A 175 3.60 29.31 -27.14
N GLY A 176 3.88 30.61 -27.03
CA GLY A 176 5.06 31.26 -27.64
C GLY A 176 4.90 31.77 -29.08
N GLY A 177 3.70 31.80 -29.68
CA GLY A 177 3.57 32.24 -31.07
C GLY A 177 2.14 32.47 -31.60
N CYS A 178 1.52 33.60 -31.26
CA CYS A 178 0.23 33.98 -31.85
C CYS A 178 0.39 34.73 -33.19
N ARG A 179 0.02 34.07 -34.29
CA ARG A 179 0.13 34.57 -35.68
C ARG A 179 -0.70 35.82 -36.01
N PHE A 180 -1.60 36.25 -35.12
CA PHE A 180 -2.49 37.41 -35.34
C PHE A 180 -1.99 38.71 -34.69
N GLY A 181 -0.92 38.66 -33.90
CA GLY A 181 -0.29 39.84 -33.28
C GLY A 181 -1.27 40.74 -32.52
N SER A 182 -1.10 42.06 -32.62
CA SER A 182 -1.96 43.08 -32.00
C SER A 182 -3.39 43.14 -32.58
N LYS A 183 -3.70 42.37 -33.64
CA LYS A 183 -5.06 42.24 -34.21
C LYS A 183 -5.81 41.01 -33.68
N CYS A 184 -5.24 40.28 -32.72
CA CYS A 184 -5.93 39.15 -32.08
C CYS A 184 -7.17 39.61 -31.28
N ARG A 185 -8.20 38.75 -31.24
CA ARG A 185 -9.42 38.96 -30.45
C ARG A 185 -9.18 38.78 -28.94
N PHE A 186 -8.13 38.03 -28.57
CA PHE A 186 -7.76 37.62 -27.23
C PHE A 186 -6.57 38.43 -26.68
N ALA A 187 -6.40 38.50 -25.37
CA ALA A 187 -5.30 39.25 -24.73
C ALA A 187 -3.95 38.53 -24.90
N HIS A 188 -2.88 39.30 -25.13
CA HIS A 188 -1.49 38.81 -25.30
C HIS A 188 -0.64 39.22 -24.10
N GLU A 189 -0.99 38.70 -22.93
CA GLU A 189 -0.40 39.05 -21.63
C GLU A 189 -0.24 37.76 -20.81
N PHE A 190 0.88 37.61 -20.10
CA PHE A 190 1.16 36.39 -19.32
C PHE A 190 0.58 36.51 -17.90
N PRO A 191 -0.09 35.47 -17.37
CA PRO A 191 -0.50 35.44 -15.97
C PRO A 191 0.70 35.62 -15.02
N PRO A 192 0.54 36.28 -13.86
CA PRO A 192 1.66 36.63 -12.97
C PRO A 192 2.44 35.42 -12.40
N LYS A 193 1.87 34.22 -12.46
CA LYS A 193 2.51 32.94 -12.07
C LYS A 193 3.00 32.07 -13.26
N HIS A 194 3.08 32.60 -14.48
CA HIS A 194 3.57 31.83 -15.64
C HIS A 194 5.11 31.66 -15.58
N PRO A 195 5.69 30.47 -15.87
CA PRO A 195 7.11 30.16 -15.66
C PRO A 195 8.11 30.88 -16.59
N LEU A 196 7.67 31.93 -17.31
CA LEU A 196 8.51 32.82 -18.10
C LEU A 196 8.57 34.25 -17.52
N ASN A 197 8.07 34.46 -16.30
CA ASN A 197 8.03 35.76 -15.63
C ASN A 197 9.37 36.07 -14.90
N PRO A 198 10.20 37.04 -15.36
CA PRO A 198 11.62 37.07 -15.01
C PRO A 198 11.98 38.05 -13.87
N SER A 199 11.52 37.84 -12.64
CA SER A 199 12.17 38.44 -11.45
C SER A 199 11.73 37.90 -10.08
N ARG A 200 12.65 37.26 -9.33
CA ARG A 200 13.15 37.63 -7.99
C ARG A 200 13.71 36.42 -7.21
N SER A 201 14.82 36.64 -6.51
CA SER A 201 15.57 35.69 -5.70
C SER A 201 15.39 35.95 -4.20
N SER A 202 15.31 34.90 -3.37
CA SER A 202 15.57 34.97 -1.92
C SER A 202 15.77 33.58 -1.30
N VAL A 203 17.02 33.32 -0.86
CA VAL A 203 17.53 32.42 0.20
C VAL A 203 16.69 31.20 0.65
N ASP A 204 17.33 30.04 0.70
CA ASP A 204 16.78 28.75 1.13
C ASP A 204 16.57 28.59 2.65
N ASP A 205 15.45 27.96 3.01
CA ASP A 205 15.12 27.43 4.35
C ASP A 205 14.59 25.98 4.20
N ALA A 206 15.41 25.12 3.58
CA ALA A 206 15.02 23.86 2.95
C ALA A 206 14.69 22.68 3.90
N HIS A 207 14.27 22.97 5.15
CA HIS A 207 14.07 21.95 6.20
C HIS A 207 12.67 22.00 6.84
N LEU A 208 11.83 23.00 6.53
CA LEU A 208 10.56 23.25 7.23
C LEU A 208 9.31 23.24 6.33
N ARG A 209 9.38 22.69 5.10
CA ARG A 209 8.22 22.58 4.20
C ARG A 209 7.94 21.15 3.76
N ALA A 210 6.82 20.61 4.23
CA ALA A 210 6.21 19.43 3.63
C ALA A 210 5.64 19.80 2.25
N ASN A 211 5.95 18.99 1.22
CA ASN A 211 5.49 19.21 -0.14
C ASN A 211 4.09 18.62 -0.38
N SER A 212 3.05 19.36 0.01
CA SER A 212 1.68 19.18 -0.49
C SER A 212 0.86 20.46 -0.26
N ASP A 213 0.66 21.27 -1.30
CA ASP A 213 -0.15 22.52 -1.24
C ASP A 213 -1.65 22.18 -1.38
N GLY A 214 -2.16 21.36 -0.46
CA GLY A 214 -3.51 20.79 -0.46
C GLY A 214 -3.85 20.09 0.87
N PRO A 215 -5.12 19.73 1.11
CA PRO A 215 -5.56 19.18 2.39
C PRO A 215 -5.02 17.77 2.63
N VAL A 216 -4.51 17.54 3.84
CA VAL A 216 -4.15 16.20 4.33
C VAL A 216 -5.32 15.67 5.15
N HIS A 217 -5.93 14.58 4.70
CA HIS A 217 -6.86 13.78 5.49
C HIS A 217 -6.16 12.51 5.95
N GLU A 218 -6.43 12.09 7.18
CA GLU A 218 -5.79 10.93 7.78
C GLU A 218 -6.80 10.09 8.58
N LEU A 219 -6.84 8.79 8.32
CA LEU A 219 -7.46 7.82 9.23
C LEU A 219 -6.37 7.21 10.11
N GLU A 220 -6.51 7.35 11.43
CA GLU A 220 -5.67 6.68 12.42
C GLU A 220 -6.46 5.54 13.07
N VAL A 221 -5.92 4.32 13.00
CA VAL A 221 -6.46 3.11 13.61
C VAL A 221 -5.53 2.67 14.73
N ARG A 222 -6.07 2.46 15.93
CA ARG A 222 -5.33 2.16 17.15
C ARG A 222 -5.82 0.85 17.76
N PHE A 223 -4.88 -0.03 18.07
CA PHE A 223 -5.09 -1.24 18.84
C PHE A 223 -4.50 -1.03 20.24
N PRO A 224 -5.33 -0.83 21.28
CA PRO A 224 -4.87 -0.71 22.67
C PRO A 224 -4.04 -1.92 23.14
N GLU A 225 -3.42 -1.78 24.31
CA GLU A 225 -2.79 -2.92 24.98
C GLU A 225 -3.81 -4.05 25.17
N GLU A 226 -3.39 -5.30 24.96
CA GLU A 226 -4.23 -6.50 25.02
C GLU A 226 -5.44 -6.58 24.06
N ASN A 227 -5.63 -5.63 23.13
CA ASN A 227 -6.72 -5.69 22.14
C ASN A 227 -6.61 -6.93 21.24
N LYS A 228 -7.72 -7.65 21.04
CA LYS A 228 -7.83 -8.91 20.28
C LYS A 228 -8.51 -8.78 18.90
N TYR A 229 -8.18 -7.72 18.15
CA TYR A 229 -8.54 -7.61 16.73
C TYR A 229 -8.08 -8.85 15.91
N PRO A 230 -8.88 -9.42 15.00
CA PRO A 230 -10.16 -8.89 14.46
C PRO A 230 -11.40 -9.11 15.35
N LEU A 231 -11.37 -10.04 16.31
CA LEU A 231 -12.50 -10.38 17.18
C LEU A 231 -12.90 -9.26 18.17
N GLN A 232 -12.11 -8.19 18.25
CA GLN A 232 -12.40 -6.98 19.02
C GLN A 232 -12.10 -5.74 18.18
N ALA A 233 -13.07 -4.82 18.09
CA ALA A 233 -12.93 -3.60 17.29
C ALA A 233 -11.73 -2.73 17.72
N PRO A 234 -10.96 -2.16 16.77
CA PRO A 234 -9.94 -1.16 17.07
C PRO A 234 -10.58 0.20 17.34
N LEU A 235 -9.87 1.07 18.05
CA LEU A 235 -10.24 2.48 18.15
C LEU A 235 -9.86 3.19 16.84
N VAL A 236 -10.69 4.12 16.39
CA VAL A 236 -10.51 4.80 15.10
C VAL A 236 -10.68 6.30 15.27
N ALA A 237 -9.84 7.09 14.60
CA ALA A 237 -9.87 8.55 14.68
C ALA A 237 -9.65 9.15 13.30
N PHE A 238 -10.46 10.16 12.95
CA PHE A 238 -10.33 10.89 11.71
C PHE A 238 -9.68 12.25 11.94
N TYR A 239 -8.75 12.63 11.06
CA TYR A 239 -8.05 13.91 11.08
C TYR A 239 -8.10 14.55 9.69
N SER A 240 -8.12 15.88 9.67
CA SER A 240 -8.13 16.71 8.45
C SER A 240 -7.42 18.03 8.71
N THR A 241 -6.70 18.55 7.71
CA THR A 241 -6.18 19.93 7.71
C THR A 241 -7.11 20.95 7.05
N GLU A 242 -8.30 20.53 6.57
CA GLU A 242 -9.30 21.47 6.03
C GLU A 242 -9.79 22.43 7.11
N GLU A 243 -9.44 23.73 6.99
CA GLU A 243 -9.98 24.80 7.83
C GLU A 243 -11.52 24.91 7.74
N ASN A 244 -12.09 24.38 6.65
CA ASN A 244 -13.51 24.38 6.35
C ASN A 244 -14.33 23.28 7.06
N LEU A 245 -13.68 22.29 7.68
CA LEU A 245 -14.38 21.13 8.26
C LEU A 245 -14.59 21.30 9.77
N PRO A 246 -15.84 21.40 10.28
CA PRO A 246 -16.08 21.59 11.71
C PRO A 246 -15.57 20.42 12.55
N LEU A 247 -14.94 20.72 13.70
CA LEU A 247 -14.39 19.73 14.63
C LEU A 247 -15.40 18.64 15.06
N ALA A 248 -16.67 19.00 15.20
CA ALA A 248 -17.77 18.05 15.44
C ALA A 248 -17.86 16.94 14.38
N CYS A 249 -17.59 17.27 13.11
CA CYS A 249 -17.68 16.32 12.00
C CYS A 249 -16.58 15.26 12.07
N HIS A 250 -15.39 15.57 12.62
CA HIS A 250 -14.32 14.57 12.81
C HIS A 250 -14.79 13.47 13.79
N LEU A 251 -15.49 13.86 14.86
CA LEU A 251 -16.06 12.92 15.83
C LEU A 251 -17.25 12.14 15.27
N HIS A 252 -18.17 12.78 14.52
CA HIS A 252 -19.26 12.05 13.84
C HIS A 252 -18.75 11.01 12.84
N ILE A 253 -17.64 11.28 12.15
CA ILE A 253 -16.96 10.32 11.27
C ILE A 253 -16.31 9.20 12.08
N ALA A 254 -15.55 9.53 13.14
CA ALA A 254 -14.88 8.54 13.99
C ALA A 254 -15.88 7.57 14.64
N GLU A 255 -16.99 8.07 15.20
CA GLU A 255 -18.06 7.25 15.77
C GLU A 255 -18.71 6.34 14.73
N PHE A 256 -18.99 6.86 13.53
CA PHE A 256 -19.58 6.07 12.44
C PHE A 256 -18.67 4.93 11.98
N LEU A 257 -17.37 5.19 11.83
CA LEU A 257 -16.38 4.16 11.48
C LEU A 257 -16.24 3.13 12.61
N PHE A 258 -16.27 3.56 13.88
CA PHE A 258 -16.26 2.65 15.03
C PHE A 258 -17.51 1.76 15.06
N GLY A 259 -18.68 2.29 14.68
CA GLY A 259 -19.89 1.50 14.51
C GLY A 259 -19.77 0.37 13.46
N LYS A 260 -19.07 0.62 12.34
CA LYS A 260 -18.75 -0.45 11.37
C LYS A 260 -17.70 -1.43 11.91
N ALA A 261 -16.73 -0.93 12.68
CA ALA A 261 -15.70 -1.75 13.31
C ALA A 261 -16.27 -2.74 14.36
N LEU A 262 -17.28 -2.33 15.14
CA LEU A 262 -18.02 -3.22 16.05
C LEU A 262 -18.74 -4.33 15.28
N ALA A 263 -19.50 -3.98 14.23
CA ALA A 263 -20.25 -4.97 13.44
C ALA A 263 -19.35 -6.00 12.74
N ALA A 264 -18.15 -5.60 12.31
CA ALA A 264 -17.16 -6.55 11.77
C ALA A 264 -16.52 -7.42 12.85
N ALA A 265 -16.27 -6.87 14.06
CA ALA A 265 -15.75 -7.64 15.19
C ALA A 265 -16.76 -8.69 15.71
N GLU A 266 -18.07 -8.40 15.66
CA GLU A 266 -19.14 -9.39 15.91
C GLU A 266 -19.07 -10.59 14.93
N ALA A 267 -18.62 -10.36 13.69
CA ALA A 267 -18.39 -11.40 12.67
C ALA A 267 -16.97 -11.99 12.69
N GLY A 268 -16.03 -11.40 13.45
CA GLY A 268 -14.60 -11.75 13.43
C GLY A 268 -13.85 -11.34 12.16
N GLU A 269 -14.40 -10.42 11.35
CA GLU A 269 -13.82 -10.02 10.06
C GLU A 269 -12.84 -8.84 10.17
N PRO A 270 -11.72 -8.86 9.42
CA PRO A 270 -10.83 -7.70 9.31
C PRO A 270 -11.53 -6.55 8.57
N VAL A 271 -11.51 -5.35 9.16
CA VAL A 271 -12.38 -4.22 8.80
C VAL A 271 -11.63 -3.01 8.26
N VAL A 272 -10.31 -2.89 8.45
CA VAL A 272 -9.61 -1.63 8.24
C VAL A 272 -9.65 -1.18 6.77
N TYR A 273 -9.54 -2.13 5.83
CA TYR A 273 -9.78 -1.83 4.40
C TYR A 273 -11.18 -1.24 4.16
N THR A 274 -12.21 -1.85 4.76
CA THR A 274 -13.62 -1.39 4.65
C THR A 274 -13.82 0.00 5.27
N LEU A 275 -13.09 0.35 6.33
CA LEU A 275 -13.16 1.70 6.91
C LEU A 275 -12.57 2.76 5.96
N VAL A 276 -11.48 2.44 5.26
CA VAL A 276 -10.88 3.34 4.28
C VAL A 276 -11.79 3.52 3.06
N THR A 277 -12.31 2.44 2.48
CA THR A 277 -13.21 2.56 1.32
C THR A 277 -14.52 3.30 1.66
N CYS A 278 -15.05 3.16 2.88
CA CYS A 278 -16.18 3.95 3.35
C CYS A 278 -15.88 5.46 3.43
N LEU A 279 -14.62 5.85 3.71
CA LEU A 279 -14.19 7.25 3.64
C LEU A 279 -14.03 7.71 2.19
N GLU A 280 -13.48 6.89 1.30
CA GLU A 280 -13.23 7.23 -0.11
C GLU A 280 -14.54 7.37 -0.92
N ASP A 281 -15.49 6.44 -0.79
CA ASP A 281 -16.80 6.50 -1.45
C ASP A 281 -17.63 7.71 -0.97
N GLY A 282 -17.52 8.05 0.32
CA GLY A 282 -18.05 9.27 0.92
C GLY A 282 -19.59 9.43 0.91
N PHE A 283 -20.35 8.44 0.45
CA PHE A 283 -21.82 8.52 0.33
C PHE A 283 -22.49 8.77 1.68
N GLU A 284 -22.18 7.92 2.67
CA GLU A 284 -22.71 8.02 4.04
C GLU A 284 -22.08 9.20 4.80
N ILE A 285 -20.79 9.46 4.58
CA ILE A 285 -20.07 10.61 5.16
C ILE A 285 -20.75 11.94 4.80
N ARG A 286 -21.22 12.11 3.55
CA ARG A 286 -21.96 13.30 3.09
C ARG A 286 -23.30 13.53 3.80
N GLU A 287 -23.83 12.58 4.55
CA GLU A 287 -24.96 12.79 5.44
C GLU A 287 -24.51 13.26 6.83
N LEU A 288 -23.50 12.61 7.41
CA LEU A 288 -22.90 12.97 8.70
C LEU A 288 -22.39 14.42 8.73
N LEU A 289 -21.83 14.91 7.63
CA LEU A 289 -21.36 16.30 7.46
C LEU A 289 -22.46 17.38 7.63
N ARG A 290 -23.74 17.01 7.72
CA ARG A 290 -24.83 17.94 8.09
C ARG A 290 -24.83 18.26 9.59
N ASN A 291 -24.23 17.42 10.43
CA ASN A 291 -24.26 17.55 11.89
C ASN A 291 -23.02 18.29 12.39
N THR A 292 -23.13 19.61 12.54
CA THR A 292 -22.01 20.51 12.92
C THR A 292 -21.81 20.67 14.43
N HIS A 293 -22.52 19.91 15.26
CA HIS A 293 -22.44 19.94 16.73
C HIS A 293 -22.17 18.55 17.31
N HIS A 294 -21.27 18.45 18.29
CA HIS A 294 -20.97 17.22 19.03
C HIS A 294 -20.64 17.53 20.50
N LYS A 295 -21.09 16.69 21.43
CA LYS A 295 -20.93 16.91 22.89
C LYS A 295 -19.47 17.04 23.34
N TYR A 296 -18.55 16.40 22.62
CA TYR A 296 -17.13 16.37 22.94
C TYR A 296 -16.31 17.43 22.19
N SER A 297 -16.90 18.15 21.22
CA SER A 297 -16.26 19.25 20.48
C SER A 297 -16.60 20.64 21.01
N VAL A 298 -17.21 20.73 22.20
CA VAL A 298 -17.68 21.97 22.85
C VAL A 298 -17.27 21.91 24.33
N PRO A 299 -16.91 23.04 24.97
CA PRO A 299 -16.58 23.06 26.40
C PRO A 299 -17.71 22.49 27.29
N PRO A 300 -17.40 21.76 28.37
CA PRO A 300 -18.42 21.29 29.31
C PRO A 300 -19.19 22.45 29.95
N VAL A 301 -20.51 22.46 29.80
CA VAL A 301 -21.37 23.46 30.45
C VAL A 301 -21.42 23.17 31.96
N ALA A 302 -20.80 24.03 32.75
CA ALA A 302 -20.83 23.95 34.21
C ALA A 302 -22.22 24.36 34.72
N LEU A 303 -23.01 23.38 35.18
CA LEU A 303 -24.24 23.62 35.92
C LEU A 303 -23.89 24.06 37.35
N LEU A 304 -24.44 25.19 37.78
CA LEU A 304 -24.30 25.72 39.14
C LEU A 304 -25.13 24.88 40.13
N ALA A 305 -24.60 24.70 41.34
CA ALA A 305 -25.32 24.10 42.48
C ALA A 305 -26.40 25.08 43.02
N THR A 306 -27.31 24.77 43.95
CA THR A 306 -27.37 23.83 45.10
C THR A 306 -28.87 23.57 45.44
N PRO A 307 -29.33 22.88 46.53
CA PRO A 307 -28.63 22.34 47.72
C PRO A 307 -28.87 20.83 48.00
N ALA A 308 -28.36 20.36 49.15
CA ALA A 308 -28.32 18.95 49.58
C ALA A 308 -29.39 18.61 50.67
N VAL A 309 -29.10 17.59 51.53
CA VAL A 309 -29.92 16.93 52.59
C VAL A 309 -30.54 15.60 52.09
N GLN A 310 -30.33 14.42 52.72
CA GLN A 310 -29.62 14.06 53.97
C GLN A 310 -28.94 12.67 53.89
N LEU A 311 -28.11 12.33 54.89
CA LEU A 311 -27.44 11.03 55.02
C LEU A 311 -28.32 9.98 55.72
N GLN A 312 -28.12 8.69 55.43
CA GLN A 312 -27.70 7.70 56.45
C GLN A 312 -27.13 6.41 55.81
N ALA A 313 -26.60 5.50 56.65
CA ALA A 313 -25.62 4.48 56.28
C ALA A 313 -26.16 3.04 56.18
N GLU A 314 -25.25 2.11 55.91
CA GLU A 314 -25.49 0.72 55.48
C GLU A 314 -26.08 -0.22 56.54
N GLY A 315 -26.75 -1.29 56.09
CA GLY A 315 -27.18 -2.42 56.92
C GLY A 315 -27.69 -3.59 56.07
N MET A 316 -27.04 -4.76 56.15
CA MET A 316 -27.36 -5.95 55.34
C MET A 316 -28.60 -6.71 55.82
N ALA A 317 -29.45 -7.17 54.89
CA ALA A 317 -30.31 -8.35 55.07
C ALA A 317 -30.73 -8.96 53.70
N THR A 318 -31.03 -10.26 53.68
CA THR A 318 -31.20 -11.09 52.47
C THR A 318 -32.65 -11.42 52.08
N SER A 319 -32.87 -11.60 50.77
CA SER A 319 -33.75 -12.60 50.10
C SER A 319 -35.28 -12.65 50.30
N GLN A 320 -36.02 -12.39 49.19
CA GLN A 320 -37.30 -13.02 48.75
C GLN A 320 -38.58 -12.78 49.61
N PRO A 321 -39.84 -13.11 49.16
CA PRO A 321 -40.30 -13.85 47.96
C PRO A 321 -41.40 -13.12 47.11
N ALA A 322 -42.32 -13.88 46.50
CA ALA A 322 -43.41 -13.49 45.55
C ALA A 322 -44.72 -13.01 46.26
N SER A 323 -45.95 -12.86 45.68
CA SER A 323 -46.58 -13.33 44.42
C SER A 323 -47.91 -12.57 44.03
N GLU A 324 -48.42 -12.79 42.80
CA GLU A 324 -49.85 -12.99 42.35
C GLU A 324 -50.98 -11.94 42.72
N ASP A 325 -52.21 -11.85 42.15
CA ASP A 325 -52.99 -12.67 41.17
C ASP A 325 -54.23 -11.97 40.48
N LEU A 326 -54.84 -12.62 39.45
CA LEU A 326 -56.29 -12.62 38.97
C LEU A 326 -57.04 -11.31 38.52
N THR A 327 -58.21 -11.26 37.82
CA THR A 327 -59.27 -12.18 37.24
C THR A 327 -59.99 -11.48 36.01
N VAL A 328 -60.36 -12.09 34.83
CA VAL A 328 -61.53 -12.97 34.42
C VAL A 328 -62.94 -12.28 34.44
N PRO A 329 -63.99 -12.44 33.53
CA PRO A 329 -64.34 -13.43 32.43
C PRO A 329 -65.06 -12.92 31.10
N SER A 330 -65.55 -13.86 30.22
CA SER A 330 -66.93 -13.91 29.57
C SER A 330 -67.25 -13.69 28.04
N LEU A 331 -67.42 -14.81 27.26
CA LEU A 331 -68.46 -15.10 26.19
C LEU A 331 -68.44 -14.38 24.80
N SER A 332 -69.05 -14.85 23.66
CA SER A 332 -69.66 -16.14 23.19
C SER A 332 -70.09 -16.21 21.66
N GLN A 333 -70.11 -17.41 21.06
CA GLN A 333 -70.88 -17.95 19.87
C GLN A 333 -71.02 -17.22 18.49
N ALA A 334 -70.52 -17.86 17.40
CA ALA A 334 -71.25 -18.25 16.15
C ALA A 334 -70.32 -18.81 15.02
N SER A 335 -70.87 -19.52 14.01
CA SER A 335 -70.15 -20.18 12.88
C SER A 335 -69.74 -19.22 11.72
N THR A 336 -68.90 -19.54 10.71
CA THR A 336 -68.94 -20.69 9.77
C THR A 336 -67.70 -20.72 8.82
N VAL A 337 -67.42 -21.88 8.16
CA VAL A 337 -66.56 -22.12 6.96
C VAL A 337 -65.02 -22.27 7.12
N SER A 338 -64.59 -23.51 7.35
CA SER A 338 -63.66 -24.32 6.53
C SER A 338 -62.48 -23.69 5.75
N ARG A 339 -61.25 -23.80 6.28
CA ARG A 339 -60.22 -24.81 5.87
C ARG A 339 -59.05 -24.80 6.87
N PRO A 340 -58.26 -25.89 6.99
CA PRO A 340 -57.30 -26.04 8.09
C PRO A 340 -56.05 -25.15 7.96
N VAL A 341 -55.57 -24.73 9.12
CA VAL A 341 -54.13 -24.65 9.42
C VAL A 341 -53.80 -25.96 10.14
N GLU A 342 -52.76 -26.65 9.70
CA GLU A 342 -52.07 -27.71 10.44
C GLU A 342 -50.63 -27.18 10.55
N GLU A 343 -50.29 -26.51 11.65
CA GLU A 343 -49.92 -27.07 12.96
C GLU A 343 -48.52 -27.70 12.91
N ALA A 344 -47.66 -27.25 13.83
CA ALA A 344 -46.32 -27.78 14.02
C ALA A 344 -46.39 -28.86 15.11
N GLU A 345 -46.06 -30.09 14.76
CA GLU A 345 -45.83 -31.14 15.75
C GLU A 345 -44.40 -31.01 16.30
N GLU A 346 -44.26 -31.11 17.62
CA GLU A 346 -42.96 -31.16 18.30
C GLU A 346 -42.41 -32.59 18.21
N GLU A 347 -41.27 -32.80 17.55
CA GLU A 347 -40.54 -34.07 17.64
C GLU A 347 -39.50 -34.03 18.78
N GLU A 348 -39.70 -34.90 19.77
CA GLU A 348 -38.68 -35.31 20.75
C GLU A 348 -37.40 -35.84 20.07
N PRO A 349 -36.23 -35.85 20.75
CA PRO A 349 -34.93 -36.12 20.12
C PRO A 349 -34.74 -37.57 19.66
N VAL A 350 -35.14 -37.87 18.42
CA VAL A 350 -34.91 -39.16 17.76
C VAL A 350 -33.49 -39.26 17.18
N GLN A 351 -32.95 -40.47 17.19
CA GLN A 351 -31.55 -40.79 16.87
C GLN A 351 -31.16 -40.53 15.40
N VAL A 352 -29.86 -40.29 15.17
CA VAL A 352 -29.28 -40.16 13.82
C VAL A 352 -29.34 -41.50 13.07
N VAL A 353 -30.45 -41.75 12.38
CA VAL A 353 -30.58 -42.87 11.43
C VAL A 353 -29.93 -42.46 10.10
N VAL A 354 -28.91 -43.20 9.68
CA VAL A 354 -28.21 -42.96 8.41
C VAL A 354 -29.08 -43.41 7.23
N GLY A 355 -30.03 -42.55 6.85
CA GLY A 355 -30.87 -42.72 5.67
C GLY A 355 -30.05 -42.65 4.38
N SER A 356 -30.01 -43.74 3.62
CA SER A 356 -29.21 -43.85 2.41
C SER A 356 -29.84 -43.12 1.21
N GLU A 357 -29.63 -41.79 1.14
CA GLU A 357 -29.68 -41.07 -0.15
C GLU A 357 -28.75 -41.80 -1.13
N SER A 358 -29.33 -42.56 -2.06
CA SER A 358 -28.50 -43.40 -2.93
C SER A 358 -27.53 -42.53 -3.74
N TYR A 359 -26.28 -42.99 -3.85
CA TYR A 359 -25.20 -42.26 -4.51
C TYR A 359 -25.58 -41.80 -5.94
N VAL A 360 -26.43 -42.58 -6.62
CA VAL A 360 -27.02 -42.27 -7.93
C VAL A 360 -27.92 -41.03 -7.89
N ASN A 361 -28.69 -40.80 -6.83
CA ASN A 361 -29.50 -39.59 -6.65
C ASN A 361 -28.64 -38.37 -6.38
N LEU A 362 -27.57 -38.49 -5.58
CA LEU A 362 -26.60 -37.41 -5.36
C LEU A 362 -25.88 -37.05 -6.67
N GLN A 363 -25.37 -38.05 -7.40
CA GLN A 363 -24.80 -37.85 -8.75
C GLN A 363 -25.81 -37.18 -9.68
N ARG A 364 -27.08 -37.62 -9.72
CA ARG A 364 -28.12 -37.01 -10.59
C ARG A 364 -28.46 -35.57 -10.17
N LYS A 365 -28.43 -35.23 -8.88
CA LYS A 365 -28.54 -33.84 -8.40
C LYS A 365 -27.36 -32.99 -8.88
N LEU A 366 -26.13 -33.52 -8.77
CA LEU A 366 -24.91 -32.85 -9.23
C LEU A 366 -24.89 -32.65 -10.75
N SER A 367 -25.11 -33.70 -11.55
CA SER A 367 -25.17 -33.61 -13.02
C SER A 367 -26.18 -32.57 -13.49
N LYS A 368 -27.38 -32.51 -12.88
CA LYS A 368 -28.37 -31.47 -13.19
C LYS A 368 -27.91 -30.05 -12.86
N ARG A 369 -27.12 -29.84 -11.80
CA ARG A 369 -26.48 -28.54 -11.52
C ARG A 369 -25.44 -28.20 -12.59
N TYR A 370 -24.58 -29.15 -12.96
CA TYR A 370 -23.59 -28.96 -14.02
C TYR A 370 -24.24 -28.66 -15.39
N ASP A 371 -25.32 -29.35 -15.77
CA ASP A 371 -26.08 -29.08 -17.00
C ASP A 371 -26.66 -27.66 -17.03
N LEU A 372 -27.23 -27.20 -15.91
CA LEU A 372 -27.77 -25.84 -15.79
C LEU A 372 -26.66 -24.78 -15.83
N GLN A 373 -25.54 -25.03 -15.16
CA GLN A 373 -24.38 -24.15 -15.16
C GLN A 373 -23.74 -24.06 -16.56
N ALA A 374 -23.61 -25.19 -17.27
CA ALA A 374 -23.11 -25.23 -18.64
C ALA A 374 -24.01 -24.48 -19.64
N ARG A 375 -25.34 -24.58 -19.49
CA ARG A 375 -26.30 -23.77 -20.28
C ARG A 375 -26.14 -22.27 -20.02
N SER A 376 -26.10 -21.87 -18.74
CA SER A 376 -25.88 -20.47 -18.34
C SER A 376 -24.57 -19.90 -18.88
N VAL A 377 -23.47 -20.66 -18.80
CA VAL A 377 -22.18 -20.28 -19.40
C VAL A 377 -22.26 -20.16 -20.92
N CYS A 378 -22.98 -21.05 -21.61
CA CYS A 378 -23.16 -20.99 -23.07
C CYS A 378 -23.98 -19.77 -23.51
N GLU A 379 -25.04 -19.41 -22.77
CA GLU A 379 -25.82 -18.19 -22.99
C GLU A 379 -24.98 -16.93 -22.77
N GLU A 380 -24.16 -16.88 -21.71
CA GLU A 380 -23.25 -15.76 -21.48
C GLU A 380 -22.16 -15.67 -22.56
N ASN A 381 -21.59 -16.81 -22.99
CA ASN A 381 -20.66 -16.87 -24.11
C ASN A 381 -21.29 -16.33 -25.40
N ALA A 382 -22.57 -16.60 -25.67
CA ALA A 382 -23.26 -16.07 -26.84
C ALA A 382 -23.37 -14.53 -26.80
N LYS A 383 -23.64 -13.94 -25.63
CA LYS A 383 -23.61 -12.48 -25.42
C LYS A 383 -22.21 -11.92 -25.66
N ILE A 384 -21.17 -12.54 -25.11
CA ILE A 384 -19.78 -12.09 -25.28
C ILE A 384 -19.36 -12.14 -26.75
N CYS A 385 -19.65 -13.23 -27.48
CA CYS A 385 -19.36 -13.34 -28.91
C CYS A 385 -20.09 -12.26 -29.73
N ALA A 386 -21.36 -11.94 -29.39
CA ALA A 386 -22.10 -10.86 -30.05
C ALA A 386 -21.49 -9.48 -29.77
N GLN A 387 -21.13 -9.18 -28.51
CA GLN A 387 -20.46 -7.93 -28.14
C GLN A 387 -19.08 -7.79 -28.81
N PHE A 388 -18.30 -8.87 -28.88
CA PHE A 388 -16.98 -8.86 -29.52
C PHE A 388 -17.08 -8.54 -31.03
N ARG A 389 -18.06 -9.12 -31.73
CA ARG A 389 -18.34 -8.81 -33.15
C ARG A 389 -18.71 -7.33 -33.33
N LEU A 390 -19.51 -6.77 -32.42
CA LEU A 390 -19.87 -5.34 -32.43
C LEU A 390 -18.67 -4.43 -32.11
N ARG A 391 -17.79 -4.82 -31.17
CA ARG A 391 -16.56 -4.09 -30.84
C ARG A 391 -15.58 -4.05 -32.02
N LYS A 392 -15.47 -5.14 -32.79
CA LYS A 392 -14.54 -5.27 -33.93
C LYS A 392 -14.76 -4.25 -35.06
N SER A 393 -15.95 -3.66 -35.17
CA SER A 393 -16.25 -2.56 -36.13
C SER A 393 -16.00 -1.15 -35.58
N SER A 394 -15.69 -0.99 -34.28
CA SER A 394 -15.40 0.31 -33.68
C SER A 394 -14.06 0.87 -34.14
N ARG A 395 -14.03 2.15 -34.51
CA ARG A 395 -12.79 2.88 -34.87
C ARG A 395 -11.74 2.83 -33.75
N HIS A 396 -12.15 2.87 -32.48
CA HIS A 396 -11.22 2.81 -31.36
C HIS A 396 -10.57 1.43 -31.24
N PHE A 397 -11.35 0.35 -31.39
CA PHE A 397 -10.85 -1.02 -31.40
C PHE A 397 -9.91 -1.25 -32.59
N GLN A 398 -10.25 -0.74 -33.77
CA GLN A 398 -9.38 -0.82 -34.96
C GLN A 398 -8.05 -0.08 -34.78
N SER A 399 -8.04 1.04 -34.05
CA SER A 399 -6.80 1.75 -33.68
C SER A 399 -5.92 0.90 -32.76
N MET A 400 -6.48 0.38 -31.66
CA MET A 400 -5.74 -0.49 -30.72
C MET A 400 -5.26 -1.78 -31.41
N LEU A 401 -6.06 -2.36 -32.31
CA LEU A 401 -5.69 -3.52 -33.12
C LEU A 401 -4.48 -3.24 -34.03
N HIS A 402 -4.42 -2.05 -34.65
CA HIS A 402 -3.27 -1.65 -35.47
C HIS A 402 -2.01 -1.38 -34.63
N GLU A 403 -2.13 -1.03 -33.35
CA GLU A 403 -1.00 -1.01 -32.42
C GLU A 403 -0.55 -2.43 -32.04
N ARG A 404 -1.48 -3.33 -31.68
CA ARG A 404 -1.20 -4.75 -31.38
C ARG A 404 -0.47 -5.45 -32.54
N GLN A 405 -0.86 -5.16 -33.78
CA GLN A 405 -0.22 -5.66 -35.01
C GLN A 405 1.27 -5.27 -35.17
N LYS A 406 1.75 -4.26 -34.45
CA LYS A 406 3.16 -3.84 -34.53
C LYS A 406 4.08 -4.64 -33.60
N LEU A 407 3.53 -5.37 -32.63
CA LEU A 407 4.29 -6.18 -31.68
C LEU A 407 4.82 -7.47 -32.35
N PRO A 408 6.08 -7.90 -32.09
CA PRO A 408 6.63 -9.11 -32.70
C PRO A 408 5.79 -10.38 -32.46
N ALA A 409 5.19 -10.52 -31.26
CA ALA A 409 4.30 -11.64 -30.95
C ALA A 409 3.11 -11.80 -31.92
N TRP A 410 2.71 -10.74 -32.63
CA TRP A 410 1.65 -10.82 -33.65
C TRP A 410 2.06 -11.67 -34.87
N GLN A 411 3.35 -11.79 -35.17
CA GLN A 411 3.84 -12.53 -36.33
C GLN A 411 3.71 -14.05 -36.13
N GLU A 412 3.94 -14.55 -34.92
CA GLU A 412 3.77 -15.96 -34.55
C GLU A 412 2.32 -16.34 -34.18
N ARG A 413 1.36 -15.40 -34.24
CA ARG A 413 -0.03 -15.58 -33.76
C ARG A 413 -0.67 -16.88 -34.25
N ASP A 414 -0.67 -17.10 -35.55
CA ASP A 414 -1.40 -18.22 -36.15
C ASP A 414 -0.72 -19.56 -35.86
N ARG A 415 0.63 -19.57 -35.89
CA ARG A 415 1.45 -20.72 -35.48
C ARG A 415 1.25 -21.10 -34.00
N ILE A 416 1.09 -20.12 -33.11
CA ILE A 416 0.76 -20.36 -31.69
C ILE A 416 -0.60 -21.07 -31.57
N LEU A 417 -1.60 -20.65 -32.35
CA LEU A 417 -2.93 -21.27 -32.35
C LEU A 417 -2.89 -22.70 -32.93
N GLU A 418 -2.21 -22.92 -34.06
CA GLU A 418 -2.03 -24.24 -34.69
C GLU A 418 -1.34 -25.26 -33.75
N LEU A 419 -0.30 -24.81 -33.02
CA LEU A 419 0.35 -25.65 -32.01
C LEU A 419 -0.55 -25.93 -30.80
N LEU A 420 -1.38 -24.97 -30.38
CA LEU A 420 -2.32 -25.16 -29.26
C LEU A 420 -3.55 -26.00 -29.60
N GLU A 421 -3.91 -26.18 -30.88
CA GLU A 421 -4.87 -27.20 -31.29
C GLU A 421 -4.24 -28.60 -31.22
N SER A 422 -2.99 -28.75 -31.66
CA SER A 422 -2.30 -30.03 -31.84
C SER A 422 -1.56 -30.57 -30.61
N HIS A 423 -1.10 -29.72 -29.69
CA HIS A 423 -0.27 -30.09 -28.54
C HIS A 423 -0.90 -29.63 -27.21
N GLN A 424 -0.75 -30.43 -26.15
CA GLN A 424 -1.28 -30.08 -24.82
C GLN A 424 -0.47 -28.98 -24.12
N VAL A 425 0.85 -28.93 -24.37
CA VAL A 425 1.78 -27.95 -23.79
C VAL A 425 2.52 -27.21 -24.91
N LEU A 426 2.74 -25.91 -24.73
CA LEU A 426 3.55 -25.07 -25.61
C LEU A 426 4.47 -24.17 -24.78
N VAL A 427 5.77 -24.16 -25.08
CA VAL A 427 6.72 -23.18 -24.54
C VAL A 427 6.85 -22.01 -25.51
N VAL A 428 6.79 -20.78 -25.01
CA VAL A 428 7.00 -19.56 -25.79
C VAL A 428 8.09 -18.71 -25.13
N SER A 429 9.28 -18.73 -25.71
CA SER A 429 10.36 -17.80 -25.37
C SER A 429 10.27 -16.54 -26.24
N GLY A 430 10.82 -15.44 -25.75
CA GLY A 430 10.96 -14.19 -26.49
C GLY A 430 11.30 -13.04 -25.56
N MET A 431 12.17 -12.14 -26.03
CA MET A 431 12.73 -11.05 -25.21
C MET A 431 11.63 -10.17 -24.57
N THR A 432 11.99 -9.47 -23.51
CA THR A 432 11.10 -8.48 -22.88
C THR A 432 10.55 -7.48 -23.91
N GLY A 433 9.30 -7.05 -23.73
CA GLY A 433 8.62 -6.15 -24.67
C GLY A 433 8.14 -6.78 -26.01
N CYS A 434 8.46 -8.04 -26.34
CA CYS A 434 7.99 -8.65 -27.60
C CYS A 434 6.47 -8.90 -27.67
N GLY A 435 5.78 -8.91 -26.52
CA GLY A 435 4.32 -8.91 -26.40
C GLY A 435 3.67 -10.17 -25.80
N LYS A 436 4.45 -11.17 -25.32
CA LYS A 436 3.94 -12.46 -24.80
C LYS A 436 2.70 -12.31 -23.90
N THR A 437 2.91 -11.69 -22.73
CA THR A 437 1.99 -11.49 -21.61
C THR A 437 0.66 -10.83 -21.98
N THR A 438 0.68 -9.85 -22.89
CA THR A 438 -0.52 -9.11 -23.30
C THR A 438 -1.21 -9.70 -24.52
N GLN A 439 -0.47 -10.32 -25.45
CA GLN A 439 -1.02 -10.73 -26.75
C GLN A 439 -1.41 -12.21 -26.81
N ILE A 440 -0.62 -13.12 -26.27
CA ILE A 440 -0.87 -14.57 -26.38
C ILE A 440 -2.20 -14.99 -25.74
N PRO A 441 -2.56 -14.52 -24.52
CA PRO A 441 -3.87 -14.81 -23.94
C PRO A 441 -5.02 -14.20 -24.76
N GLN A 442 -4.81 -13.03 -25.38
CA GLN A 442 -5.78 -12.42 -26.27
C GLN A 442 -5.94 -13.17 -27.59
N PHE A 443 -4.89 -13.79 -28.15
CA PHE A 443 -4.99 -14.56 -29.39
C PHE A 443 -5.92 -15.77 -29.24
N ILE A 444 -5.74 -16.53 -28.16
CA ILE A 444 -6.57 -17.68 -27.79
C ILE A 444 -8.03 -17.24 -27.59
N LEU A 445 -8.25 -16.15 -26.85
CA LEU A 445 -9.59 -15.60 -26.61
C LEU A 445 -10.23 -15.10 -27.91
N ASP A 446 -9.53 -14.26 -28.68
CA ASP A 446 -10.01 -13.66 -29.95
C ASP A 446 -10.32 -14.73 -31.02
N ALA A 447 -9.57 -15.84 -31.06
CA ALA A 447 -9.88 -17.00 -31.89
C ALA A 447 -11.17 -17.68 -31.43
N SER A 448 -11.27 -18.02 -30.14
CA SER A 448 -12.43 -18.74 -29.59
C SER A 448 -13.75 -17.95 -29.71
N LEU A 449 -13.71 -16.62 -29.57
CA LEU A 449 -14.87 -15.72 -29.71
C LEU A 449 -15.36 -15.56 -31.16
N GLN A 450 -14.57 -15.97 -32.15
CA GLN A 450 -14.99 -16.05 -33.56
C GLN A 450 -15.68 -17.38 -33.88
N GLY A 451 -15.46 -18.42 -33.07
CA GLY A 451 -16.09 -19.73 -33.20
C GLY A 451 -17.47 -19.87 -32.53
N SER A 452 -17.78 -21.09 -32.10
CA SER A 452 -19.03 -21.42 -31.40
C SER A 452 -19.04 -20.87 -29.96
N PRO A 453 -20.16 -20.32 -29.46
CA PRO A 453 -20.35 -19.99 -28.04
C PRO A 453 -20.06 -21.17 -27.09
N SER A 454 -20.26 -22.41 -27.52
CA SER A 454 -19.94 -23.61 -26.74
C SER A 454 -18.44 -23.94 -26.64
N ARG A 455 -17.56 -23.19 -27.32
CA ARG A 455 -16.10 -23.37 -27.35
C ARG A 455 -15.32 -22.09 -27.04
N VAL A 456 -15.95 -21.08 -26.42
CA VAL A 456 -15.23 -19.88 -25.95
C VAL A 456 -14.22 -20.29 -24.88
N ALA A 457 -12.97 -19.90 -25.05
CA ALA A 457 -11.89 -20.25 -24.14
C ALA A 457 -12.12 -19.58 -22.77
N ASN A 458 -11.79 -20.31 -21.72
CA ASN A 458 -11.66 -19.79 -20.36
C ASN A 458 -10.21 -19.98 -19.92
N ILE A 459 -9.53 -18.87 -19.66
CA ILE A 459 -8.07 -18.75 -19.61
C ILE A 459 -7.69 -18.18 -18.24
N ILE A 460 -6.76 -18.84 -17.55
CA ILE A 460 -6.04 -18.26 -16.42
C ILE A 460 -4.61 -17.95 -16.86
N CYS A 461 -4.11 -16.75 -16.58
CA CYS A 461 -2.71 -16.39 -16.77
C CYS A 461 -2.11 -16.01 -15.41
N THR A 462 -1.14 -16.78 -14.92
CA THR A 462 -0.42 -16.38 -13.71
C THR A 462 0.56 -15.26 -14.02
N GLN A 463 0.96 -14.56 -12.96
CA GLN A 463 2.05 -13.59 -12.90
C GLN A 463 2.77 -13.80 -11.56
N PRO A 464 4.10 -13.61 -11.48
CA PRO A 464 4.84 -13.75 -10.23
C PRO A 464 4.47 -12.66 -9.20
N ARG A 465 4.02 -11.48 -9.65
CA ARG A 465 3.86 -10.28 -8.79
C ARG A 465 2.45 -9.69 -8.88
N ARG A 466 1.91 -9.22 -7.74
CA ARG A 466 0.56 -8.60 -7.63
C ARG A 466 0.35 -7.48 -8.64
N ILE A 467 1.29 -6.52 -8.69
CA ILE A 467 1.23 -5.34 -9.57
C ILE A 467 1.21 -5.72 -11.06
N SER A 468 1.90 -6.80 -11.45
CA SER A 468 1.86 -7.32 -12.83
C SER A 468 0.47 -7.87 -13.16
N ALA A 469 -0.16 -8.65 -12.27
CA ALA A 469 -1.50 -9.18 -12.49
C ALA A 469 -2.56 -8.07 -12.68
N ILE A 470 -2.50 -6.99 -11.88
CA ILE A 470 -3.39 -5.83 -12.03
C ILE A 470 -3.09 -5.11 -13.36
N SER A 471 -1.87 -4.58 -13.52
CA SER A 471 -1.53 -3.68 -14.62
C SER A 471 -1.61 -4.34 -16.01
N VAL A 472 -1.31 -5.64 -16.11
CA VAL A 472 -1.52 -6.42 -17.35
C VAL A 472 -3.01 -6.58 -17.64
N ALA A 473 -3.84 -6.91 -16.66
CA ALA A 473 -5.29 -7.05 -16.87
C ALA A 473 -5.93 -5.73 -17.30
N GLU A 474 -5.55 -4.60 -16.68
CA GLU A 474 -5.98 -3.26 -17.08
C GLU A 474 -5.51 -2.90 -18.49
N ARG A 475 -4.23 -3.13 -18.80
CA ARG A 475 -3.64 -2.89 -20.12
C ARG A 475 -4.37 -3.68 -21.20
N VAL A 476 -4.66 -4.95 -20.94
CA VAL A 476 -5.34 -5.86 -21.87
C VAL A 476 -6.83 -5.53 -21.99
N ALA A 477 -7.52 -5.16 -20.92
CA ALA A 477 -8.88 -4.63 -21.00
C ALA A 477 -8.94 -3.35 -21.87
N LYS A 478 -8.00 -2.42 -21.67
CA LYS A 478 -7.86 -1.20 -22.47
C LYS A 478 -7.59 -1.49 -23.95
N GLU A 479 -6.73 -2.45 -24.27
CA GLU A 479 -6.51 -2.92 -25.65
C GLU A 479 -7.75 -3.52 -26.31
N ARG A 480 -8.66 -4.10 -25.52
CA ARG A 480 -9.98 -4.60 -25.97
C ARG A 480 -11.07 -3.53 -26.03
N THR A 481 -10.76 -2.28 -25.63
CA THR A 481 -11.73 -1.18 -25.44
C THR A 481 -12.79 -1.49 -24.37
N GLU A 482 -12.40 -2.26 -23.35
CA GLU A 482 -13.22 -2.72 -22.24
C GLU A 482 -12.76 -2.13 -20.91
N ARG A 483 -13.65 -2.19 -19.89
CA ARG A 483 -13.25 -2.04 -18.49
C ARG A 483 -12.78 -3.40 -17.98
N VAL A 484 -11.81 -3.40 -17.07
CA VAL A 484 -11.43 -4.59 -16.31
C VAL A 484 -12.63 -5.10 -15.50
N GLY A 485 -12.75 -6.43 -15.36
CA GLY A 485 -13.92 -7.11 -14.80
C GLY A 485 -14.95 -7.58 -15.84
N LEU A 486 -14.84 -7.16 -17.11
CA LEU A 486 -15.64 -7.67 -18.23
C LEU A 486 -15.03 -8.97 -18.77
N THR A 487 -14.67 -9.07 -20.07
CA THR A 487 -14.07 -10.31 -20.61
C THR A 487 -12.69 -10.59 -20.03
N VAL A 488 -12.01 -9.54 -19.56
CA VAL A 488 -10.70 -9.57 -18.91
C VAL A 488 -10.85 -9.10 -17.47
N GLY A 489 -10.23 -9.81 -16.54
CA GLY A 489 -10.23 -9.47 -15.12
C GLY A 489 -8.94 -9.90 -14.43
N TYR A 490 -8.84 -9.64 -13.13
CA TYR A 490 -7.76 -10.18 -12.29
C TYR A 490 -8.25 -10.68 -10.92
N GLN A 491 -7.43 -11.52 -10.28
CA GLN A 491 -7.62 -11.96 -8.91
C GLN A 491 -6.26 -12.15 -8.20
N ILE A 492 -6.07 -11.47 -7.08
CA ILE A 492 -4.89 -11.57 -6.22
C ILE A 492 -5.34 -11.84 -4.77
N ARG A 493 -4.41 -11.90 -3.80
CA ARG A 493 -4.79 -12.07 -2.39
C ARG A 493 -5.64 -10.87 -1.93
N LEU A 494 -6.83 -11.14 -1.41
CA LEU A 494 -7.83 -10.20 -0.88
C LEU A 494 -8.46 -9.22 -1.89
N GLU A 495 -8.22 -9.37 -3.20
CA GLU A 495 -8.72 -8.43 -4.21
C GLU A 495 -9.05 -9.15 -5.53
N SER A 496 -10.21 -8.88 -6.13
CA SER A 496 -10.75 -9.67 -7.25
C SER A 496 -11.69 -8.86 -8.15
N VAL A 497 -11.23 -8.48 -9.34
CA VAL A 497 -12.03 -7.75 -10.34
C VAL A 497 -12.35 -8.67 -11.52
N LYS A 498 -13.47 -9.39 -11.42
CA LYS A 498 -13.98 -10.38 -12.40
C LYS A 498 -15.50 -10.48 -12.35
N SER A 499 -16.12 -11.02 -13.39
CA SER A 499 -17.56 -11.29 -13.49
C SER A 499 -17.85 -12.66 -14.11
N SER A 500 -19.12 -13.04 -14.21
CA SER A 500 -19.58 -14.22 -14.97
C SER A 500 -19.20 -14.16 -16.46
N ALA A 501 -18.90 -12.97 -17.00
CA ALA A 501 -18.45 -12.76 -18.36
C ALA A 501 -16.92 -12.83 -18.53
N THR A 502 -16.14 -12.92 -17.44
CA THR A 502 -14.68 -13.00 -17.52
C THR A 502 -14.22 -14.34 -18.10
N ARG A 503 -13.36 -14.27 -19.11
CA ARG A 503 -12.80 -15.41 -19.85
C ARG A 503 -11.28 -15.37 -19.95
N LEU A 504 -10.66 -14.25 -19.58
CA LEU A 504 -9.24 -14.12 -19.33
C LEU A 504 -9.04 -13.53 -17.93
N LEU A 505 -8.53 -14.35 -17.01
CA LEU A 505 -8.24 -13.97 -15.62
C LEU A 505 -6.73 -13.94 -15.40
N TYR A 506 -6.17 -12.78 -15.08
CA TYR A 506 -4.79 -12.67 -14.59
C TYR A 506 -4.77 -12.89 -13.07
N CYS A 507 -3.81 -13.66 -12.55
CA CYS A 507 -3.71 -13.88 -11.11
C CYS A 507 -2.26 -14.02 -10.64
N THR A 508 -2.01 -13.96 -9.33
CA THR A 508 -0.73 -14.44 -8.79
C THR A 508 -0.71 -15.96 -8.76
N THR A 509 0.48 -16.57 -8.87
CA THR A 509 0.67 -18.03 -8.81
C THR A 509 0.01 -18.66 -7.58
N GLY A 510 0.19 -18.07 -6.39
CA GLY A 510 -0.45 -18.53 -5.15
C GLY A 510 -1.98 -18.48 -5.14
N VAL A 511 -2.63 -17.64 -5.96
CA VAL A 511 -4.10 -17.66 -6.12
C VAL A 511 -4.56 -18.85 -6.96
N LEU A 512 -3.76 -19.29 -7.94
CA LEU A 512 -4.07 -20.51 -8.68
C LEU A 512 -3.83 -21.76 -7.83
N LEU A 513 -2.78 -21.78 -7.00
CA LEU A 513 -2.53 -22.86 -6.03
C LEU A 513 -3.67 -22.99 -5.00
N ARG A 514 -4.10 -21.89 -4.38
CA ARG A 514 -5.28 -21.88 -3.48
C ARG A 514 -6.59 -22.29 -4.17
N ARG A 515 -6.68 -22.13 -5.50
CA ARG A 515 -7.83 -22.65 -6.27
C ARG A 515 -7.71 -24.16 -6.52
N LEU A 516 -6.50 -24.67 -6.73
CA LEU A 516 -6.23 -26.09 -6.91
C LEU A 516 -6.51 -26.90 -5.64
N GLU A 517 -6.29 -26.32 -4.45
CA GLU A 517 -6.70 -26.91 -3.16
C GLU A 517 -8.20 -27.25 -3.11
N ALA A 518 -9.06 -26.42 -3.71
CA ALA A 518 -10.52 -26.58 -3.73
C ALA A 518 -11.06 -27.29 -5.00
N ASP A 519 -10.36 -27.19 -6.13
CA ASP A 519 -10.67 -27.85 -7.39
C ASP A 519 -9.39 -28.32 -8.08
N LEU A 520 -8.95 -29.51 -7.67
CA LEU A 520 -7.78 -30.24 -8.22
C LEU A 520 -7.85 -30.45 -9.74
N THR A 521 -9.01 -30.30 -10.36
CA THR A 521 -9.24 -30.56 -11.79
C THR A 521 -9.42 -29.29 -12.63
N LEU A 522 -9.53 -28.11 -11.99
CA LEU A 522 -9.82 -26.81 -12.62
C LEU A 522 -10.95 -26.89 -13.66
N GLN A 523 -12.14 -27.28 -13.20
CA GLN A 523 -13.31 -27.48 -14.05
C GLN A 523 -13.74 -26.18 -14.74
N GLY A 524 -14.10 -26.31 -16.02
CA GLY A 524 -14.43 -25.16 -16.86
C GLY A 524 -13.27 -24.24 -17.21
N ILE A 525 -12.03 -24.51 -16.76
CA ILE A 525 -10.81 -23.90 -17.33
C ILE A 525 -10.38 -24.72 -18.54
N THR A 526 -9.91 -24.02 -19.57
CA THR A 526 -9.50 -24.60 -20.87
C THR A 526 -8.03 -24.36 -21.18
N HIS A 527 -7.47 -23.24 -20.71
CA HIS A 527 -6.09 -22.84 -20.91
C HIS A 527 -5.51 -22.29 -19.61
N ILE A 528 -4.30 -22.71 -19.27
CA ILE A 528 -3.50 -22.13 -18.18
C ILE A 528 -2.20 -21.63 -18.78
N ILE A 529 -1.87 -20.37 -18.49
CA ILE A 529 -0.69 -19.70 -18.98
C ILE A 529 0.16 -19.38 -17.76
N VAL A 530 1.33 -20.00 -17.65
CA VAL A 530 2.31 -19.69 -16.60
C VAL A 530 3.31 -18.72 -17.20
N ASP A 531 3.22 -17.45 -16.80
CA ASP A 531 4.07 -16.39 -17.33
C ASP A 531 5.30 -16.16 -16.45
N GLU A 532 6.35 -15.65 -17.10
CA GLU A 532 7.68 -15.41 -16.55
C GLU A 532 8.22 -16.55 -15.68
N VAL A 533 8.07 -17.79 -16.17
CA VAL A 533 8.66 -19.02 -15.56
C VAL A 533 10.17 -18.95 -15.35
N HIS A 534 10.82 -17.98 -15.99
CA HIS A 534 12.23 -17.65 -15.86
C HIS A 534 12.60 -16.99 -14.51
N GLU A 535 11.63 -16.46 -13.75
CA GLU A 535 11.88 -15.98 -12.37
C GLU A 535 12.08 -17.13 -11.37
N ARG A 536 11.70 -18.37 -11.73
CA ARG A 536 12.02 -19.62 -10.99
C ARG A 536 11.64 -19.59 -9.49
N THR A 537 10.54 -18.92 -9.14
CA THR A 537 10.03 -18.87 -7.75
C THR A 537 9.52 -20.25 -7.30
N GLU A 538 9.54 -20.51 -6.00
CA GLU A 538 9.14 -21.80 -5.41
C GLU A 538 7.69 -22.15 -5.75
N GLU A 539 6.77 -21.18 -5.71
CA GLU A 539 5.37 -21.38 -6.06
C GLU A 539 5.19 -21.64 -7.56
N SER A 540 6.04 -21.05 -8.41
CA SER A 540 6.01 -21.26 -9.86
C SER A 540 6.45 -22.68 -10.19
N ASP A 541 7.56 -23.15 -9.64
CA ASP A 541 8.04 -24.52 -9.87
C ASP A 541 7.09 -25.56 -9.27
N PHE A 542 6.50 -25.29 -8.10
CA PHE A 542 5.46 -26.14 -7.52
C PHE A 542 4.18 -26.18 -8.37
N LEU A 543 3.76 -25.05 -8.94
CA LEU A 543 2.64 -25.02 -9.89
C LEU A 543 2.95 -25.86 -11.15
N LEU A 544 4.17 -25.81 -11.69
CA LEU A 544 4.55 -26.62 -12.85
C LEU A 544 4.51 -28.13 -12.54
N LEU A 545 4.85 -28.54 -11.32
CA LEU A 545 4.68 -29.92 -10.85
C LEU A 545 3.21 -30.33 -10.83
N VAL A 546 2.36 -29.56 -10.14
CA VAL A 546 0.91 -29.87 -10.00
C VAL A 546 0.20 -29.87 -11.36
N LEU A 547 0.54 -28.93 -12.26
CA LEU A 547 -0.03 -28.90 -13.62
C LEU A 547 0.35 -30.13 -14.45
N LYS A 548 1.57 -30.65 -14.28
CA LYS A 548 2.04 -31.85 -14.99
C LYS A 548 1.26 -33.11 -14.60
N ASP A 549 0.89 -33.25 -13.33
CA ASP A 549 0.05 -34.36 -12.87
C ASP A 549 -1.39 -34.23 -13.39
N ILE A 550 -1.93 -33.00 -13.43
CA ILE A 550 -3.28 -32.70 -13.95
C ILE A 550 -3.41 -32.96 -15.44
N MET A 551 -2.34 -32.79 -16.24
CA MET A 551 -2.34 -33.09 -17.69
C MET A 551 -2.87 -34.50 -18.00
N SER A 552 -2.53 -35.48 -17.16
CA SER A 552 -2.94 -36.89 -17.32
C SER A 552 -4.43 -37.10 -17.07
N GLN A 553 -5.08 -36.20 -16.32
CA GLN A 553 -6.51 -36.25 -15.98
C GLN A 553 -7.36 -35.33 -16.88
N ARG A 554 -6.77 -34.26 -17.41
CA ARG A 554 -7.40 -33.25 -18.27
C ARG A 554 -6.68 -33.14 -19.63
N PRO A 555 -6.83 -34.13 -20.53
CA PRO A 555 -6.24 -34.08 -21.88
C PRO A 555 -6.81 -32.94 -22.75
N ASP A 556 -7.90 -32.31 -22.34
CA ASP A 556 -8.51 -31.14 -22.97
C ASP A 556 -7.88 -29.80 -22.53
N LEU A 557 -7.24 -29.77 -21.35
CA LEU A 557 -6.60 -28.59 -20.78
C LEU A 557 -5.28 -28.30 -21.50
N ARG A 558 -5.11 -27.07 -22.00
CA ARG A 558 -3.86 -26.60 -22.64
C ARG A 558 -3.02 -25.78 -21.67
N ILE A 559 -1.70 -25.98 -21.69
CA ILE A 559 -0.74 -25.27 -20.84
C ILE A 559 0.24 -24.49 -21.72
N ILE A 560 0.42 -23.20 -21.44
CA ILE A 560 1.38 -22.32 -22.11
C ILE A 560 2.42 -21.88 -21.06
N LEU A 561 3.70 -22.01 -21.38
CA LEU A 561 4.80 -21.54 -20.53
C LEU A 561 5.51 -20.38 -21.23
N MET A 562 5.50 -19.19 -20.63
CA MET A 562 6.07 -17.99 -21.26
C MET A 562 7.35 -17.56 -20.54
N SER A 563 8.43 -17.37 -21.29
CA SER A 563 9.76 -17.03 -20.77
C SER A 563 10.37 -15.81 -21.48
N ALA A 564 11.05 -14.94 -20.73
CA ALA A 564 11.88 -13.88 -21.29
C ALA A 564 13.29 -14.34 -21.72
N THR A 565 13.71 -15.54 -21.29
CA THR A 565 15.10 -16.03 -21.43
C THR A 565 15.21 -17.25 -22.35
N LEU A 566 16.46 -17.54 -22.75
CA LEU A 566 16.79 -18.60 -23.72
C LEU A 566 16.67 -20.03 -23.18
N ASN A 567 16.43 -20.26 -21.88
CA ASN A 567 16.37 -21.61 -21.30
C ASN A 567 15.03 -22.35 -21.59
N ALA A 568 14.52 -22.26 -22.82
CA ALA A 568 13.23 -22.81 -23.22
C ALA A 568 13.25 -24.35 -23.30
N GLU A 569 14.40 -24.91 -23.68
CA GLU A 569 14.64 -26.34 -23.84
C GLU A 569 14.51 -27.10 -22.52
N LEU A 570 14.84 -26.46 -21.39
CA LEU A 570 14.68 -27.04 -20.05
C LEU A 570 13.21 -27.34 -19.74
N PHE A 571 12.33 -26.37 -20.01
CA PHE A 571 10.88 -26.52 -19.82
C PHE A 571 10.28 -27.50 -20.84
N SER A 572 10.76 -27.47 -22.09
CA SER A 572 10.37 -28.43 -23.13
C SER A 572 10.69 -29.87 -22.70
N GLN A 573 11.93 -30.14 -22.26
CA GLN A 573 12.35 -31.45 -21.78
C GLN A 573 11.52 -31.91 -20.56
N TYR A 574 11.29 -31.02 -19.59
CA TYR A 574 10.47 -31.33 -18.42
C TYR A 574 9.02 -31.69 -18.80
N PHE A 575 8.44 -31.04 -19.80
CA PHE A 575 7.12 -31.36 -20.38
C PHE A 575 7.21 -32.26 -21.62
N HIS A 576 8.07 -33.28 -21.57
CA HIS A 576 8.14 -34.39 -22.54
C HIS A 576 8.46 -33.98 -23.99
N PHE A 577 9.39 -33.04 -24.15
CA PHE A 577 9.81 -32.45 -25.44
C PHE A 577 8.65 -31.74 -26.18
N CYS A 578 7.80 -31.04 -25.43
CA CYS A 578 6.74 -30.21 -26.00
C CYS A 578 7.30 -29.07 -26.89
N PRO A 579 6.54 -28.60 -27.90
CA PRO A 579 7.05 -27.64 -28.87
C PRO A 579 7.45 -26.29 -28.24
N VAL A 580 8.44 -25.65 -28.87
CA VAL A 580 8.96 -24.34 -28.50
C VAL A 580 8.75 -23.36 -29.65
N ILE A 581 8.16 -22.19 -29.36
CA ILE A 581 8.23 -21.01 -30.22
C ILE A 581 9.21 -20.01 -29.61
N SER A 582 10.03 -19.37 -30.45
CA SER A 582 10.88 -18.25 -30.09
C SER A 582 10.42 -17.00 -30.84
N ILE A 583 9.92 -16.01 -30.11
CA ILE A 583 9.47 -14.73 -30.66
C ILE A 583 10.66 -13.76 -30.69
N PRO A 584 11.10 -13.29 -31.87
CA PRO A 584 12.19 -12.32 -31.96
C PRO A 584 11.76 -10.99 -31.32
N GLY A 585 12.53 -10.50 -30.36
CA GLY A 585 12.27 -9.19 -29.76
C GLY A 585 12.73 -8.05 -30.66
N ARG A 586 12.11 -6.86 -30.48
CA ARG A 586 12.69 -5.59 -30.94
C ARG A 586 13.33 -4.89 -29.75
N THR A 587 14.62 -5.10 -29.55
CA THR A 587 15.42 -4.21 -28.72
C THR A 587 15.63 -2.88 -29.46
N PHE A 588 15.53 -1.78 -28.73
CA PHE A 588 16.22 -0.55 -29.10
C PHE A 588 17.66 -0.64 -28.58
N PRO A 589 18.65 0.06 -29.16
CA PRO A 589 19.97 0.16 -28.55
C PRO A 589 19.84 0.79 -27.16
N VAL A 590 20.47 0.16 -26.18
CA VAL A 590 20.59 0.66 -24.80
C VAL A 590 22.07 0.82 -24.53
N ASP A 591 22.51 2.07 -24.42
CA ASP A 591 23.88 2.38 -24.01
C ASP A 591 24.07 1.96 -22.55
N GLN A 592 25.23 1.38 -22.24
CA GLN A 592 25.57 0.86 -20.91
C GLN A 592 26.75 1.64 -20.36
N TYR A 593 26.65 2.02 -19.09
CA TYR A 593 27.68 2.77 -18.37
C TYR A 593 27.99 2.10 -17.05
N PHE A 594 29.28 1.88 -16.80
CA PHE A 594 29.78 1.26 -15.58
C PHE A 594 30.16 2.34 -14.56
N LEU A 595 30.62 1.92 -13.37
CA LEU A 595 30.87 2.84 -12.25
C LEU A 595 31.92 3.90 -12.60
N GLU A 596 32.96 3.50 -13.34
CA GLU A 596 34.00 4.37 -13.87
C GLU A 596 33.46 5.42 -14.85
N ASP A 597 32.51 5.06 -15.71
CA ASP A 597 31.87 5.98 -16.66
C ASP A 597 31.00 7.00 -15.92
N VAL A 598 30.16 6.53 -15.00
CA VAL A 598 29.26 7.39 -14.21
C VAL A 598 30.07 8.41 -13.39
N ILE A 599 31.15 7.99 -12.73
CA ILE A 599 32.03 8.91 -11.98
C ILE A 599 32.76 9.87 -12.94
N ALA A 600 33.15 9.43 -14.15
CA ALA A 600 33.76 10.31 -15.16
C ALA A 600 32.80 11.38 -15.73
N MET A 601 31.54 11.01 -15.97
CA MET A 601 30.50 11.88 -16.55
C MET A 601 29.99 12.91 -15.56
N THR A 602 29.65 12.47 -14.34
CA THR A 602 29.25 13.34 -13.22
C THR A 602 30.41 14.19 -12.70
N ARG A 603 31.66 13.70 -12.87
CA ARG A 603 32.88 14.22 -12.24
C ARG A 603 32.86 14.12 -10.71
N TYR A 604 32.06 13.21 -10.16
CA TYR A 604 31.89 13.03 -8.71
C TYR A 604 33.22 12.74 -7.99
N VAL A 605 33.43 13.42 -6.86
CA VAL A 605 34.59 13.26 -5.98
C VAL A 605 34.09 12.90 -4.58
N LEU A 606 34.48 11.73 -4.09
CA LEU A 606 34.10 11.24 -2.78
C LEU A 606 34.86 11.97 -1.67
N GLU A 607 34.15 12.77 -0.89
CA GLU A 607 34.71 13.59 0.19
C GLU A 607 35.33 12.76 1.33
N GLY A 608 36.16 13.39 2.17
CA GLY A 608 36.77 12.75 3.34
C GLY A 608 35.74 12.37 4.42
N SER A 609 34.69 13.17 4.54
CA SER A 609 33.55 13.10 5.48
C SER A 609 32.43 12.15 5.05
N SER A 610 32.35 11.77 3.76
CA SER A 610 31.20 11.05 3.21
C SER A 610 30.97 9.68 3.86
N PRO A 611 29.73 9.30 4.23
CA PRO A 611 29.42 7.99 4.82
C PRO A 611 29.58 6.81 3.84
N TYR A 612 29.71 7.11 2.54
CA TYR A 612 29.99 6.14 1.47
C TYR A 612 31.50 5.95 1.24
N ARG A 613 32.35 6.60 2.05
CA ARG A 613 33.79 6.33 2.10
C ARG A 613 34.07 5.05 2.87
N ARG A 614 34.94 4.20 2.31
CA ARG A 614 35.41 2.98 2.96
C ARG A 614 36.13 3.35 4.26
N LYS A 615 35.55 2.98 5.40
CA LYS A 615 36.20 3.16 6.70
C LYS A 615 37.48 2.34 6.73
N ALA A 616 38.61 2.99 7.03
CA ALA A 616 39.85 2.27 7.32
C ALA A 616 39.57 1.29 8.46
N LYS A 617 39.89 0.01 8.24
CA LYS A 617 39.64 -1.04 9.22
C LYS A 617 40.63 -0.87 10.37
N GLN A 618 40.24 -0.13 11.40
CA GLN A 618 40.87 -0.26 12.71
C GLN A 618 40.64 -1.68 13.19
N GLU A 619 41.62 -2.55 12.92
CA GLU A 619 41.68 -3.85 13.57
C GLU A 619 41.82 -3.59 15.07
N LYS A 620 40.90 -4.16 15.86
CA LYS A 620 40.98 -4.06 17.32
C LYS A 620 42.32 -4.63 17.75
N GLN A 621 43.18 -3.82 18.38
CA GLN A 621 44.46 -4.24 18.93
C GLN A 621 44.28 -5.12 20.19
N ASN A 622 43.58 -6.24 20.05
CA ASN A 622 43.57 -7.33 21.03
C ASN A 622 44.87 -8.13 20.90
N GLY A 623 45.99 -7.47 21.18
CA GLY A 623 47.33 -8.00 21.00
C GLY A 623 48.39 -6.90 21.00
N ARG A 624 48.80 -6.45 22.20
CA ARG A 624 50.06 -5.72 22.37
C ARG A 624 51.22 -6.68 22.09
N HIS A 625 51.69 -6.69 20.86
CA HIS A 625 53.13 -6.80 20.61
C HIS A 625 53.62 -5.41 20.18
N GLU A 626 54.74 -4.98 20.75
CA GLU A 626 55.40 -3.74 20.34
C GLU A 626 55.91 -3.91 18.92
N ARG A 627 55.19 -3.32 17.95
CA ARG A 627 55.76 -3.05 16.64
C ARG A 627 56.77 -1.94 16.81
N THR A 628 57.94 -2.11 16.20
CA THR A 628 58.96 -1.06 16.18
C THR A 628 58.49 0.10 15.29
N ALA A 629 58.97 1.32 15.56
CA ALA A 629 58.68 2.49 14.74
C ALA A 629 59.11 2.30 13.26
N PHE A 630 60.02 1.37 12.99
CA PHE A 630 60.41 0.98 11.64
C PHE A 630 59.30 0.17 10.92
N GLU A 631 58.61 -0.72 11.62
CA GLU A 631 57.53 -1.55 11.06
C GLU A 631 56.25 -0.77 10.80
N GLU A 632 55.93 0.25 11.61
CA GLU A 632 54.81 1.16 11.31
C GLU A 632 55.10 2.00 10.06
N VAL A 633 56.31 2.56 9.96
CA VAL A 633 56.77 3.25 8.75
C VAL A 633 56.81 2.31 7.55
N GLU A 634 57.19 1.05 7.72
CA GLU A 634 57.15 0.06 6.64
C GLU A 634 55.70 -0.25 6.19
N GLU A 635 54.75 -0.42 7.12
CA GLU A 635 53.36 -0.66 6.74
C GLU A 635 52.72 0.56 6.06
N ASP A 636 53.03 1.79 6.50
CA ASP A 636 52.55 3.01 5.85
C ASP A 636 53.24 3.27 4.50
N LEU A 637 54.52 2.92 4.32
CA LEU A 637 55.17 2.92 3.00
C LEU A 637 54.58 1.87 2.06
N ARG A 638 54.14 0.71 2.57
CA ARG A 638 53.38 -0.29 1.79
C ARG A 638 51.97 0.22 1.43
N ARG A 639 51.25 0.88 2.35
CA ARG A 639 49.94 1.50 2.11
C ARG A 639 50.02 2.67 1.11
N ALA A 640 51.12 3.45 1.15
CA ALA A 640 51.44 4.49 0.18
C ALA A 640 51.92 3.94 -1.19
N GLY A 641 52.20 2.64 -1.29
CA GLY A 641 52.64 1.98 -2.53
C GLY A 641 54.10 2.24 -2.91
N ILE A 642 54.95 2.61 -1.94
CA ILE A 642 56.37 2.96 -2.14
C ILE A 642 57.28 1.73 -2.03
N LEU A 643 56.90 0.72 -1.24
CA LEU A 643 57.64 -0.54 -1.13
C LEU A 643 57.17 -1.57 -2.17
N GLU A 644 58.09 -2.02 -3.02
CA GLU A 644 57.79 -2.88 -4.16
C GLU A 644 57.46 -4.33 -3.75
N GLY A 645 56.21 -4.75 -3.97
CA GLY A 645 55.68 -6.02 -3.49
C GLY A 645 55.00 -6.88 -4.57
N THR A 646 55.72 -7.20 -5.65
CA THR A 646 55.29 -8.04 -6.81
C THR A 646 54.09 -7.53 -7.62
N ASP A 647 54.29 -7.38 -8.94
CA ASP A 647 53.19 -7.18 -9.88
C ASP A 647 52.41 -8.50 -10.10
N LYS A 648 51.54 -8.83 -9.14
CA LYS A 648 50.56 -9.89 -9.31
C LYS A 648 49.60 -9.53 -10.43
N VAL A 649 49.55 -10.37 -11.46
CA VAL A 649 48.60 -10.29 -12.57
C VAL A 649 47.19 -10.18 -12.00
N VAL A 650 46.56 -9.02 -12.19
CA VAL A 650 45.15 -8.80 -11.85
C VAL A 650 44.31 -9.66 -12.78
N ARG A 651 43.48 -10.53 -12.23
CA ARG A 651 42.55 -11.36 -13.01
C ARG A 651 41.18 -10.71 -12.98
N ASP A 652 40.41 -10.85 -14.04
CA ASP A 652 39.09 -10.21 -14.11
C ASP A 652 38.12 -10.71 -13.02
N SER A 653 38.36 -11.92 -12.50
CA SER A 653 37.65 -12.54 -11.38
C SER A 653 37.95 -11.93 -10.00
N ASP A 654 39.00 -11.11 -9.87
CA ASP A 654 39.38 -10.49 -8.59
C ASP A 654 38.54 -9.21 -8.38
N PRO A 655 37.66 -9.12 -7.35
CA PRO A 655 36.77 -7.97 -7.18
C PRO A 655 37.52 -6.68 -6.86
N ASP A 656 37.10 -5.57 -7.47
CA ASP A 656 37.81 -4.27 -7.40
C ASP A 656 37.92 -3.71 -5.97
N GLN A 657 36.98 -4.06 -5.08
CA GLN A 657 37.04 -3.76 -3.63
C GLN A 657 38.28 -4.36 -2.92
N LYS A 658 38.96 -5.32 -3.55
CA LYS A 658 40.17 -6.00 -3.04
C LYS A 658 41.45 -5.59 -3.77
N LEU A 659 41.34 -4.72 -4.78
CA LEU A 659 42.48 -4.25 -5.57
C LEU A 659 43.04 -2.94 -5.01
N THR A 660 44.37 -2.80 -5.04
CA THR A 660 45.06 -1.53 -4.74
C THR A 660 44.92 -0.54 -5.89
N LEU A 661 45.16 0.76 -5.64
CA LEU A 661 45.13 1.78 -6.69
C LEU A 661 46.10 1.49 -7.86
N LYS A 662 47.27 0.88 -7.61
CA LYS A 662 48.21 0.44 -8.66
C LYS A 662 47.60 -0.67 -9.53
N GLN A 663 46.85 -1.60 -8.93
CA GLN A 663 46.17 -2.69 -9.63
C GLN A 663 44.96 -2.18 -10.43
N LEU A 664 44.17 -1.26 -9.86
CA LEU A 664 43.08 -0.59 -10.58
C LEU A 664 43.58 0.21 -11.79
N LEU A 665 44.69 0.95 -11.64
CA LEU A 665 45.38 1.62 -12.77
C LEU A 665 45.92 0.64 -13.83
N THR A 666 46.13 -0.63 -13.47
CA THR A 666 46.60 -1.68 -14.40
C THR A 666 45.43 -2.36 -15.13
N ARG A 667 44.26 -2.49 -14.48
CA ARG A 667 43.00 -2.98 -15.06
C ARG A 667 42.38 -1.93 -15.99
N TYR A 668 42.11 -0.74 -15.46
CA TYR A 668 41.36 0.34 -16.10
C TYR A 668 42.26 1.28 -16.91
N LYS A 669 42.95 0.72 -17.91
CA LYS A 669 43.86 1.48 -18.79
C LYS A 669 43.10 2.54 -19.59
N GLY A 670 43.44 3.82 -19.38
CA GLY A 670 42.83 4.97 -20.05
C GLY A 670 41.80 5.73 -19.19
N VAL A 671 41.31 5.14 -18.10
CA VAL A 671 40.43 5.82 -17.15
C VAL A 671 41.21 6.86 -16.33
N SER A 672 40.56 7.97 -15.98
CA SER A 672 41.21 9.06 -15.22
C SER A 672 41.71 8.59 -13.85
N LYS A 673 42.90 9.07 -13.47
CA LYS A 673 43.47 8.89 -12.12
C LYS A 673 42.57 9.47 -11.01
N THR A 674 41.67 10.41 -11.32
CA THR A 674 40.68 10.92 -10.35
C THR A 674 39.56 9.90 -10.10
N VAL A 675 38.97 9.35 -11.17
CA VAL A 675 37.93 8.32 -11.12
C VAL A 675 38.41 7.10 -10.33
N LEU A 676 39.61 6.59 -10.65
CA LEU A 676 40.16 5.42 -9.97
C LEU A 676 40.50 5.67 -8.50
N LYS A 677 40.87 6.91 -8.12
CA LYS A 677 40.97 7.32 -6.72
C LYS A 677 39.61 7.28 -6.03
N THR A 678 38.57 7.88 -6.62
CA THR A 678 37.18 7.85 -6.11
C THR A 678 36.71 6.41 -5.91
N MET A 679 36.87 5.53 -6.91
CA MET A 679 36.53 4.10 -6.80
C MET A 679 37.30 3.40 -5.68
N SER A 680 38.62 3.60 -5.58
CA SER A 680 39.45 2.95 -4.54
C SER A 680 39.12 3.35 -3.10
N ALA A 681 38.49 4.51 -2.92
CA ALA A 681 38.06 5.03 -1.61
C ALA A 681 36.58 4.76 -1.30
N MET A 682 35.80 4.27 -2.27
CA MET A 682 34.36 4.03 -2.12
C MET A 682 34.07 2.73 -1.38
N ASP A 683 33.04 2.75 -0.56
CA ASP A 683 32.54 1.59 0.15
C ASP A 683 31.52 0.84 -0.71
N LEU A 684 32.00 -0.09 -1.55
CA LEU A 684 31.16 -0.84 -2.49
C LEU A 684 30.14 -1.78 -1.80
N ASP A 685 30.20 -1.94 -0.47
CA ASP A 685 29.18 -2.63 0.32
C ASP A 685 27.96 -1.71 0.65
N LYS A 686 27.96 -0.44 0.18
CA LYS A 686 26.82 0.49 0.28
C LYS A 686 26.46 1.12 -1.06
N VAL A 687 25.16 1.36 -1.26
CA VAL A 687 24.66 2.22 -2.35
C VAL A 687 25.03 3.68 -2.04
N ASN A 688 25.82 4.32 -2.91
CA ASN A 688 26.22 5.72 -2.76
C ASN A 688 25.14 6.66 -3.29
N LEU A 689 24.38 7.27 -2.38
CA LEU A 689 23.27 8.18 -2.75
C LEU A 689 23.77 9.52 -3.32
N GLU A 690 24.93 10.04 -2.90
CA GLU A 690 25.52 11.28 -3.47
C GLU A 690 25.87 11.08 -4.96
N LEU A 691 26.36 9.88 -5.32
CA LEU A 691 26.67 9.53 -6.71
C LEU A 691 25.39 9.37 -7.55
N ILE A 692 24.31 8.82 -6.95
CA ILE A 692 23.01 8.74 -7.61
C ILE A 692 22.45 10.15 -7.83
N GLU A 693 22.50 11.03 -6.84
CA GLU A 693 22.09 12.44 -6.95
C GLU A 693 22.85 13.16 -8.07
N ALA A 694 24.19 13.07 -8.09
CA ALA A 694 25.02 13.64 -9.16
C ALA A 694 24.71 13.06 -10.55
N LEU A 695 24.33 11.78 -10.64
CA LEU A 695 23.88 11.15 -11.90
C LEU A 695 22.48 11.66 -12.32
N LEU A 696 21.55 11.82 -11.38
CA LEU A 696 20.24 12.41 -11.65
C LEU A 696 20.37 13.86 -12.12
N GLU A 697 21.24 14.66 -11.50
CA GLU A 697 21.59 16.00 -11.99
C GLU A 697 22.16 15.97 -13.41
N TRP A 698 23.10 15.06 -13.70
CA TRP A 698 23.70 14.94 -15.04
C TRP A 698 22.66 14.61 -16.12
N ILE A 699 21.68 13.75 -15.80
CA ILE A 699 20.56 13.39 -16.69
C ILE A 699 19.58 14.56 -16.86
N VAL A 700 19.16 15.20 -15.75
CA VAL A 700 18.17 16.29 -15.79
C VAL A 700 18.73 17.58 -16.40
N THR A 701 20.03 17.87 -16.21
CA THR A 701 20.69 19.04 -16.82
C THR A 701 20.96 18.89 -18.32
N GLY A 702 20.67 17.73 -18.92
CA GLY A 702 20.57 17.57 -20.37
C GLY A 702 21.89 17.73 -21.14
N ARG A 703 23.04 17.47 -20.50
CA ARG A 703 24.37 17.54 -21.16
C ARG A 703 24.68 16.30 -22.03
N HIS A 704 23.65 15.75 -22.66
CA HIS A 704 23.67 14.51 -23.42
C HIS A 704 22.63 14.54 -24.55
N SER A 705 22.79 13.69 -25.57
CA SER A 705 21.87 13.62 -26.72
C SER A 705 20.60 12.80 -26.48
N TYR A 706 20.36 12.29 -25.27
CA TYR A 706 19.19 11.46 -24.97
C TYR A 706 17.88 12.27 -24.95
N PRO A 707 16.76 11.69 -25.44
CA PRO A 707 15.46 12.34 -25.39
C PRO A 707 14.91 12.39 -23.96
N PRO A 708 13.97 13.32 -23.65
CA PRO A 708 13.29 13.33 -22.36
C PRO A 708 12.49 12.04 -22.17
N GLY A 709 12.59 11.45 -20.98
CA GLY A 709 11.94 10.18 -20.62
C GLY A 709 11.83 9.99 -19.12
N ASN A 710 11.23 8.87 -18.71
CA ASN A 710 11.13 8.48 -17.32
C ASN A 710 12.40 7.72 -16.89
N LEU A 711 12.82 7.93 -15.64
CA LEU A 711 13.95 7.22 -15.06
C LEU A 711 13.46 6.16 -14.07
N ILE A 712 14.15 5.02 -14.03
CA ILE A 712 13.88 3.91 -13.10
C ILE A 712 15.20 3.60 -12.37
N VAL A 713 15.18 3.68 -11.04
CA VAL A 713 16.22 3.12 -10.17
C VAL A 713 15.70 1.76 -9.69
N LEU A 714 16.58 0.76 -9.64
CA LEU A 714 16.30 -0.63 -9.24
C LEU A 714 17.15 -1.02 -8.03
#